data_AF-A0A924I0D0-F1
#
_entry.id   AF-A0A924I0D0-F1
#
_cell.length_a   1.000
_cell.length_b   1.000
_cell.length_c   1.000
_cell.angle_alpha   90.00
_cell.angle_beta   90.00
_cell.angle_gamma   90.00
#
_symmetry.space_group_name_H-M   'P 1'
#
loop_
_entity.id
_entity.type
_entity.pdbx_description
1 polymer ?
#
loop_
_entity_poly.entity_id
_entity_poly.type
_entity_poly.pdbx_seq_one_letter_code
_entity_poly.pdbx_strand_id
1 'polypeptide(L)'
;MPIVSLRPKHIAFLEACLIGLLSGAAAVALKLGVGWVGGLRMWGVGQSSAIVVLPIFGGLGGWLSGVLIQRLAPEAAGSGIPQVKSALAYLPMQLGGRVAVVKLLSTMLSLGAGLTLGRQGPTVHLGAAIASQVSEWVPTSPDHRRHLLAAGAAAGLAAGFNAPIAGVLFVVEELLQDVSGLTLGTAILASFVGAVVSRQWGGQEFTFSPNWTDIQPYFSAWETPFFLLLGALAGGLGVVFVRGIVASLDLYKQLRLSLPGQIAIAGLLTGLVLALSPDILRDNASLQEVWRTSQFPWQSILLIFTVKFGLTLVAVGSGAPGGLFAPSLILGSALGYLVCYGTSAIASPMGFHLGTDAGAGFSVTFALAGMAAFFSAVTRGPITAIVIVFEMTQEFSLVLPLMIASVSAYLVGEAIMSGSVYKYLLARNGIDLKSTTPMENRLSGLAAADIMQRQVETFAHTLSVDEAKQIFLRSPHRGYPVINKGKLVGMITRSDFAKLEVLEESQSLSLITSSTTLPNASLSTTPLDVSSIMTRKPITVRGHDPLSQVLYSLNHYKIGHLPVMDQSQILGIITRADIIRVESEQLCGRSGARDLIAKNDPSYVIYQTRDPAIGRGKILLPIINIQTAPALLDLAAGIASDRGYELECLMVDVVPRFRPPAQSAVSTTEYRKVLRAAKRLRDRYSISVHTQIRVSHDVSSAILEVIRDRHIDLLIMGWKGTTDTPDRIFGTVVDTLVRQATCDVMLAKMGQTSQLNRWLIPTAGGPHSARAIAWLPGLMKQGPHPEAFLCHVSDPGVEPEVSMGALDRACRSLRSRVHCTTHSIAVCSKSIPDALIDLASVNACDAILLGATQTGLLQQVMQWNIPEAVAKRSTQTVIVVRGALPEC
;
A
#
# COMPACT_ATOMS: atom_id res chain seq x y z
N MET A 1 15.25 15.50 31.66
CA MET A 1 15.72 14.41 32.53
C MET A 1 15.89 13.16 31.68
N PRO A 2 17.09 12.56 31.56
CA PRO A 2 17.28 11.38 30.75
C PRO A 2 16.78 10.15 31.53
N ILE A 3 15.85 9.40 30.95
CA ILE A 3 15.33 8.17 31.53
C ILE A 3 16.46 7.14 31.52
N VAL A 4 16.81 6.72 32.73
CA VAL A 4 17.78 5.68 33.07
C VAL A 4 17.46 4.37 32.33
N SER A 5 18.51 3.65 31.96
CA SER A 5 18.57 2.41 31.18
C SER A 5 17.66 1.27 31.69
N LEU A 6 16.36 1.33 31.38
CA LEU A 6 15.47 0.19 31.55
C LEU A 6 15.69 -0.80 30.40
N ARG A 7 15.84 -2.09 30.72
CA ARG A 7 15.86 -3.16 29.69
C ARG A 7 14.59 -3.04 28.81
N PRO A 8 14.67 -3.29 27.49
CA PRO A 8 13.55 -3.09 26.55
C PRO A 8 12.22 -3.73 26.97
N LYS A 9 12.28 -4.89 27.66
CA LYS A 9 11.11 -5.59 28.19
C LYS A 9 10.34 -4.79 29.27
N HIS A 10 11.03 -4.05 30.14
CA HIS A 10 10.37 -3.29 31.20
C HIS A 10 9.63 -2.06 30.63
N ILE A 11 10.18 -1.45 29.58
CA ILE A 11 9.54 -0.36 28.85
C ILE A 11 8.23 -0.86 28.22
N ALA A 12 8.26 -2.04 27.60
CA ALA A 12 7.07 -2.69 27.03
C ALA A 12 5.94 -2.87 28.05
N PHE A 13 6.27 -3.29 29.28
CA PHE A 13 5.28 -3.48 30.33
C PHE A 13 4.74 -2.17 30.87
N LEU A 14 5.57 -1.14 31.00
CA LEU A 14 5.11 0.19 31.42
C LEU A 14 4.20 0.82 30.35
N GLU A 15 4.54 0.66 29.08
CA GLU A 15 3.70 1.04 27.94
C GLU A 15 2.37 0.28 27.96
N ALA A 16 2.39 -1.03 28.16
CA ALA A 16 1.18 -1.84 28.27
C ALA A 16 0.26 -1.40 29.42
N CYS A 17 0.82 -1.06 30.58
CA CYS A 17 0.08 -0.44 31.70
C CYS A 17 -0.62 0.86 31.28
N LEU A 18 0.13 1.77 30.66
CA LEU A 18 -0.40 3.07 30.22
C LEU A 18 -1.50 2.89 29.17
N ILE A 19 -1.29 2.01 28.20
CA ILE A 19 -2.26 1.65 27.17
C ILE A 19 -3.51 1.06 27.81
N GLY A 20 -3.37 0.15 28.78
CA GLY A 20 -4.47 -0.43 29.53
C GLY A 20 -5.31 0.64 30.24
N LEU A 21 -4.65 1.58 30.92
CA LEU A 21 -5.31 2.67 31.64
C LEU A 21 -6.10 3.57 30.68
N LEU A 22 -5.48 4.01 29.58
CA LEU A 22 -6.13 4.88 28.60
C LEU A 22 -7.27 4.17 27.85
N SER A 23 -7.08 2.89 27.49
CA SER A 23 -8.11 2.07 26.82
C SER A 23 -9.30 1.82 27.75
N GLY A 24 -9.04 1.54 29.03
CA GLY A 24 -10.08 1.41 30.07
C GLY A 24 -10.87 2.69 30.24
N ALA A 25 -10.20 3.84 30.38
CA ALA A 25 -10.84 5.14 30.48
C ALA A 25 -11.70 5.47 29.23
N ALA A 26 -11.19 5.18 28.03
CA ALA A 26 -11.94 5.38 26.78
C ALA A 26 -13.18 4.48 26.68
N ALA A 27 -13.09 3.22 27.14
CA ALA A 27 -14.22 2.30 27.19
C ALA A 27 -15.30 2.79 28.18
N VAL A 28 -14.90 3.30 29.35
CA VAL A 28 -15.81 3.91 30.34
C VAL A 28 -16.47 5.16 29.76
N ALA A 29 -15.70 6.04 29.13
CA ALA A 29 -16.24 7.23 28.48
C ALA A 29 -17.30 6.84 27.44
N LEU A 30 -16.99 5.87 26.56
CA LEU A 30 -17.94 5.35 25.58
C LEU A 30 -19.21 4.79 26.25
N LYS A 31 -19.08 3.99 27.31
CA LYS A 31 -20.23 3.46 28.06
C LYS A 31 -21.13 4.58 28.60
N LEU A 32 -20.55 5.54 29.33
CA LEU A 32 -21.29 6.65 29.93
C LEU A 32 -21.93 7.54 28.86
N GLY A 33 -21.23 7.81 27.76
CA GLY A 33 -21.75 8.60 26.65
C GLY A 33 -22.93 7.92 25.95
N VAL A 34 -22.85 6.61 25.69
CA VAL A 34 -23.99 5.85 25.14
C VAL A 34 -25.18 5.87 26.10
N GLY A 35 -24.94 5.67 27.40
CA GLY A 35 -25.99 5.72 28.43
C GLY A 35 -26.65 7.10 28.53
N TRP A 36 -25.87 8.19 28.46
CA TRP A 36 -26.38 9.55 28.51
C TRP A 36 -27.26 9.90 27.30
N VAL A 37 -26.78 9.60 26.08
CA VAL A 37 -27.56 9.82 24.85
C VAL A 37 -28.82 8.92 24.83
N GLY A 38 -28.70 7.67 25.28
CA GLY A 38 -29.83 6.76 25.42
C GLY A 38 -30.87 7.26 26.45
N GLY A 39 -30.42 7.83 27.56
CA GLY A 39 -31.25 8.46 28.57
C GLY A 39 -32.03 9.66 28.03
N LEU A 40 -31.39 10.53 27.25
CA LEU A 40 -32.07 11.65 26.57
C LEU A 40 -33.16 11.16 25.61
N ARG A 41 -32.87 10.11 24.84
CA ARG A 41 -33.83 9.49 23.94
C ARG A 41 -35.05 8.95 24.70
N MET A 42 -34.84 8.21 25.79
CA MET A 42 -35.94 7.63 26.59
C MET A 42 -36.71 8.69 27.38
N TRP A 43 -36.04 9.73 27.86
CA TRP A 43 -36.69 10.91 28.46
C TRP A 43 -37.62 11.60 27.44
N GLY A 44 -37.19 11.72 26.18
CA GLY A 44 -38.03 12.22 25.10
C GLY A 44 -39.28 11.37 24.85
N VAL A 45 -39.17 10.04 24.93
CA VAL A 45 -40.33 9.12 24.85
C VAL A 45 -41.29 9.31 26.04
N GLY A 46 -40.78 9.70 27.21
CA GLY A 46 -41.62 10.03 28.36
C GLY A 46 -42.44 11.32 28.16
N GLN A 47 -42.01 12.23 27.29
CA GLN A 47 -42.70 13.49 27.01
C GLN A 47 -43.55 13.49 25.73
N SER A 48 -43.29 12.56 24.81
CA SER A 48 -43.90 12.53 23.48
C SER A 48 -44.03 11.10 22.98
N SER A 49 -44.87 10.86 21.98
CA SER A 49 -45.11 9.51 21.46
C SER A 49 -43.83 8.84 20.95
N ALA A 50 -43.61 7.58 21.35
CA ALA A 50 -42.49 6.75 20.90
C ALA A 50 -42.37 6.66 19.37
N ILE A 51 -43.52 6.71 18.67
CA ILE A 51 -43.62 6.65 17.19
C ILE A 51 -42.94 7.84 16.53
N VAL A 52 -42.89 8.99 17.20
CA VAL A 52 -42.24 10.21 16.67
C VAL A 52 -40.80 10.29 17.17
N VAL A 53 -40.57 10.07 18.46
CA VAL A 53 -39.27 10.30 19.09
C VAL A 53 -38.23 9.30 18.61
N LEU A 54 -38.52 8.00 18.61
CA LEU A 54 -37.52 6.97 18.31
C LEU A 54 -36.98 7.05 16.88
N PRO A 55 -37.81 7.20 15.81
CA PRO A 55 -37.29 7.36 14.45
C PRO A 55 -36.50 8.63 14.26
N ILE A 56 -36.92 9.75 14.86
CA ILE A 56 -36.21 11.04 14.73
C ILE A 56 -34.85 10.98 15.41
N PHE A 57 -34.79 10.49 16.65
CA PHE A 57 -33.51 10.32 17.36
C PHE A 57 -32.59 9.35 16.61
N GLY A 58 -33.13 8.21 16.15
CA GLY A 58 -32.41 7.24 15.35
C GLY A 58 -31.83 7.84 14.07
N GLY A 59 -32.66 8.55 13.29
CA GLY A 59 -32.26 9.19 12.05
C GLY A 59 -31.24 10.31 12.24
N LEU A 60 -31.46 11.20 13.21
CA LEU A 60 -30.56 12.33 13.50
C LEU A 60 -29.22 11.86 14.07
N GLY A 61 -29.25 10.97 15.05
CA GLY A 61 -28.03 10.39 15.64
C GLY A 61 -27.23 9.59 14.62
N GLY A 62 -27.93 8.84 13.76
CA GLY A 62 -27.32 8.13 12.64
C GLY A 62 -26.68 9.06 11.61
N TRP A 63 -27.37 10.13 11.22
CA TRP A 63 -26.84 11.13 10.30
C TRP A 63 -25.60 11.83 10.87
N LEU A 64 -25.66 12.34 12.10
CA LEU A 64 -24.53 13.00 12.77
C LEU A 64 -23.32 12.06 12.90
N SER A 65 -23.56 10.81 13.29
CA SER A 65 -22.53 9.77 13.37
C SER A 65 -21.84 9.55 12.01
N GLY A 66 -22.62 9.41 10.94
CA GLY A 66 -22.07 9.25 9.60
C GLY A 66 -21.34 10.48 9.08
N VAL A 67 -21.77 11.70 9.41
CA VAL A 67 -21.06 12.95 9.05
C VAL A 67 -19.69 13.00 9.70
N LEU A 68 -19.60 12.67 11.00
CA LEU A 68 -18.33 12.60 11.72
C LEU A 68 -17.38 11.61 11.07
N ILE A 69 -17.85 10.40 10.74
CA ILE A 69 -17.01 9.37 10.10
C ILE A 69 -16.57 9.83 8.71
N GLN A 70 -17.51 10.24 7.85
CA GLN A 70 -17.20 10.57 6.45
C GLN A 70 -16.24 11.77 6.34
N ARG A 71 -16.38 12.79 7.19
CA ARG A 71 -15.56 14.01 7.11
C ARG A 71 -14.26 13.91 7.90
N LEU A 72 -14.27 13.25 9.06
CA LEU A 72 -13.14 13.28 9.98
C LEU A 72 -12.31 11.99 9.99
N ALA A 73 -12.89 10.79 9.93
CA ALA A 73 -12.09 9.57 9.93
C ALA A 73 -12.89 8.40 9.32
N PRO A 74 -12.79 8.17 8.00
CA PRO A 74 -13.49 7.07 7.33
C PRO A 74 -13.14 5.69 7.92
N GLU A 75 -11.96 5.54 8.49
CA GLU A 75 -11.46 4.32 9.15
C GLU A 75 -12.29 3.96 10.39
N ALA A 76 -13.00 4.93 10.98
CA ALA A 76 -13.86 4.72 12.15
C ALA A 76 -15.19 4.02 11.82
N ALA A 77 -15.50 3.72 10.56
CA ALA A 77 -16.72 3.00 10.17
C ALA A 77 -16.80 1.56 10.69
N GLY A 78 -18.02 1.04 10.85
CA GLY A 78 -18.29 -0.36 11.22
C GLY A 78 -17.80 -0.77 12.62
N SER A 79 -17.33 -2.01 12.80
CA SER A 79 -16.83 -2.50 14.10
C SER A 79 -15.47 -1.92 14.48
N GLY A 80 -14.53 -1.85 13.53
CA GLY A 80 -13.14 -1.49 13.79
C GLY A 80 -12.20 -2.70 13.91
N ILE A 81 -12.72 -3.89 14.24
CA ILE A 81 -11.93 -5.12 14.30
C ILE A 81 -11.28 -5.50 12.95
N PRO A 82 -11.98 -5.42 11.80
CA PRO A 82 -11.33 -5.60 10.50
C PRO A 82 -10.13 -4.67 10.29
N GLN A 83 -10.25 -3.40 10.68
CA GLN A 83 -9.19 -2.41 10.56
C GLN A 83 -7.99 -2.75 11.46
N VAL A 84 -8.24 -3.17 12.70
CA VAL A 84 -7.20 -3.67 13.62
C VAL A 84 -6.51 -4.90 13.05
N LYS A 85 -7.26 -5.87 12.52
CA LYS A 85 -6.71 -7.10 11.92
C LYS A 85 -5.87 -6.79 10.67
N SER A 86 -6.29 -5.80 9.88
CA SER A 86 -5.51 -5.32 8.72
C SER A 86 -4.19 -4.67 9.16
N ALA A 87 -4.22 -3.81 10.19
CA ALA A 87 -3.01 -3.19 10.74
C ALA A 87 -2.04 -4.23 11.34
N LEU A 88 -2.58 -5.26 12.00
CA LEU A 88 -1.80 -6.39 12.51
C LEU A 88 -1.25 -7.30 11.42
N ALA A 89 -1.76 -7.20 10.18
CA ALA A 89 -1.23 -7.87 8.99
C ALA A 89 -0.32 -6.95 8.15
N TYR A 90 0.27 -5.94 8.77
CA TYR A 90 1.17 -4.94 8.16
C TYR A 90 0.58 -4.15 6.98
N LEU A 91 -0.74 -4.16 6.79
CA LEU A 91 -1.38 -3.32 5.79
C LEU A 91 -1.39 -1.87 6.28
N PRO A 92 -1.15 -0.88 5.39
CA PRO A 92 -1.11 0.53 5.76
C PRO A 92 -2.50 0.99 6.21
N MET A 93 -2.72 0.99 7.52
CA MET A 93 -3.94 1.41 8.17
C MET A 93 -3.64 2.55 9.14
N GLN A 94 -4.40 3.64 9.04
CA GLN A 94 -4.27 4.76 9.96
C GLN A 94 -5.06 4.44 11.24
N LEU A 95 -4.34 3.99 12.28
CA LEU A 95 -4.86 3.85 13.64
C LEU A 95 -4.14 4.89 14.49
N GLY A 96 -4.84 5.94 14.93
CA GLY A 96 -4.23 7.01 15.71
C GLY A 96 -5.26 7.76 16.55
N GLY A 97 -4.82 8.78 17.29
CA GLY A 97 -5.68 9.52 18.24
C GLY A 97 -6.91 10.12 17.59
N ARG A 98 -6.79 10.65 16.36
CA ARG A 98 -7.94 11.17 15.58
C ARG A 98 -9.02 10.12 15.35
N VAL A 99 -8.62 8.92 14.93
CA VAL A 99 -9.56 7.81 14.71
C VAL A 99 -10.21 7.39 16.02
N ALA A 100 -9.46 7.37 17.12
CA ALA A 100 -10.00 7.05 18.44
C ALA A 100 -11.11 8.04 18.85
N VAL A 101 -10.86 9.35 18.75
CA VAL A 101 -11.87 10.37 19.11
C VAL A 101 -13.11 10.28 18.23
N VAL A 102 -12.94 10.16 16.91
CA VAL A 102 -14.06 10.04 15.98
C VAL A 102 -14.85 8.75 16.23
N LYS A 103 -14.16 7.63 16.49
CA LYS A 103 -14.80 6.35 16.81
C LYS A 103 -15.63 6.44 18.08
N LEU A 104 -15.07 7.07 19.13
CA LEU A 104 -15.74 7.28 20.40
C LEU A 104 -17.04 8.09 20.21
N LEU A 105 -16.95 9.29 19.62
CA LEU A 105 -18.11 10.18 19.44
C LEU A 105 -19.17 9.60 18.50
N SER A 106 -18.75 9.04 17.35
CA SER A 106 -19.67 8.48 16.36
C SER A 106 -20.39 7.24 16.91
N THR A 107 -19.71 6.39 17.69
CA THR A 107 -20.32 5.22 18.35
C THR A 107 -21.28 5.66 19.47
N MET A 108 -20.93 6.67 20.27
CA MET A 108 -21.83 7.24 21.29
C MET A 108 -23.17 7.67 20.68
N LEU A 109 -23.12 8.44 19.58
CA LEU A 109 -24.31 8.93 18.89
C LEU A 109 -25.11 7.79 18.26
N SER A 110 -24.45 6.86 17.57
CA SER A 110 -25.10 5.74 16.88
C SER A 110 -25.81 4.81 17.86
N LEU A 111 -25.10 4.31 18.88
CA LEU A 111 -25.66 3.37 19.85
C LEU A 111 -26.66 4.04 20.80
N GLY A 112 -26.35 5.27 21.24
CA GLY A 112 -27.23 6.04 22.11
C GLY A 112 -28.54 6.45 21.43
N ALA A 113 -28.52 6.70 20.12
CA ALA A 113 -29.73 6.95 19.33
C ALA A 113 -30.60 5.71 19.14
N GLY A 114 -30.06 4.50 19.36
CA GLY A 114 -30.83 3.27 19.40
C GLY A 114 -30.49 2.23 18.33
N LEU A 115 -29.46 2.44 17.50
CA LEU A 115 -29.05 1.42 16.54
C LEU A 115 -28.67 0.14 17.29
N THR A 116 -29.14 -1.02 16.79
CA THR A 116 -28.98 -2.32 17.46
C THR A 116 -27.60 -2.92 17.18
N LEU A 117 -26.55 -2.23 17.63
CA LEU A 117 -25.16 -2.65 17.58
C LEU A 117 -24.57 -2.65 19.00
N GLY A 118 -23.40 -3.27 19.16
CA GLY A 118 -22.69 -3.34 20.45
C GLY A 118 -21.53 -2.36 20.55
N ARG A 119 -21.18 -1.93 21.77
CA ARG A 119 -20.00 -1.08 22.01
C ARG A 119 -18.66 -1.83 21.97
N GLN A 120 -18.67 -3.16 22.10
CA GLN A 120 -17.46 -3.95 22.34
C GLN A 120 -16.50 -4.03 21.14
N GLY A 121 -17.01 -4.04 19.91
CA GLY A 121 -16.13 -3.91 18.73
C GLY A 121 -15.41 -2.55 18.69
N PRO A 122 -16.14 -1.44 18.85
CA PRO A 122 -15.55 -0.11 19.00
C PRO A 122 -14.55 0.03 20.15
N THR A 123 -14.74 -0.60 21.32
CA THR A 123 -13.74 -0.52 22.41
C THR A 123 -12.43 -1.21 22.03
N VAL A 124 -12.47 -2.34 21.33
CA VAL A 124 -11.27 -2.99 20.76
C VAL A 124 -10.54 -2.04 19.81
N HIS A 125 -11.28 -1.39 18.90
CA HIS A 125 -10.70 -0.44 17.96
C HIS A 125 -10.11 0.80 18.64
N LEU A 126 -10.79 1.34 19.65
CA LEU A 126 -10.31 2.44 20.48
C LEU A 126 -9.00 2.06 21.17
N GLY A 127 -8.94 0.89 21.80
CA GLY A 127 -7.75 0.42 22.49
C GLY A 127 -6.56 0.24 21.53
N ALA A 128 -6.79 -0.33 20.34
CA ALA A 128 -5.76 -0.43 19.31
C ALA A 128 -5.28 0.94 18.78
N ALA A 129 -6.19 1.89 18.57
CA ALA A 129 -5.87 3.24 18.11
C ALA A 129 -5.10 4.06 19.17
N ILE A 130 -5.46 3.90 20.44
CA ILE A 130 -4.72 4.48 21.58
C ILE A 130 -3.33 3.86 21.68
N ALA A 131 -3.23 2.53 21.60
CA ALA A 131 -1.94 1.84 21.61
C ALA A 131 -1.03 2.28 20.48
N SER A 132 -1.56 2.44 19.27
CA SER A 132 -0.83 2.97 18.12
C SER A 132 -0.30 4.39 18.42
N GLN A 133 -1.15 5.26 18.97
CA GLN A 133 -0.75 6.63 19.32
C GLN A 133 0.33 6.68 20.40
N VAL A 134 0.22 5.85 21.44
CA VAL A 134 1.23 5.75 22.52
C VAL A 134 2.54 5.17 21.97
N SER A 135 2.46 4.20 21.07
CA SER A 135 3.63 3.57 20.42
C SER A 135 4.36 4.51 19.46
N GLU A 136 3.74 5.63 19.05
CA GLU A 136 4.43 6.68 18.31
C GLU A 136 5.31 7.55 19.20
N TRP A 137 4.96 7.70 20.50
CA TRP A 137 5.74 8.50 21.44
C TRP A 137 7.05 7.83 21.84
N VAL A 138 7.11 6.50 21.77
CA VAL A 138 8.32 5.73 22.09
C VAL A 138 8.88 5.04 20.84
N PRO A 139 10.16 5.28 20.52
CA PRO A 139 10.93 4.53 19.54
C PRO A 139 10.92 3.01 19.71
N THR A 140 10.06 2.29 18.98
CA THR A 140 9.95 0.83 19.11
C THR A 140 9.81 0.11 17.77
N SER A 141 10.38 -1.09 17.65
CA SER A 141 10.36 -1.88 16.40
C SER A 141 8.92 -2.19 15.93
N PRO A 142 8.69 -2.47 14.62
CA PRO A 142 7.36 -2.71 14.08
C PRO A 142 6.68 -3.92 14.74
N ASP A 143 7.45 -4.95 15.08
CA ASP A 143 6.95 -6.12 15.78
C ASP A 143 6.55 -5.78 17.23
N HIS A 144 7.34 -4.93 17.91
CA HIS A 144 6.96 -4.42 19.23
C HIS A 144 5.68 -3.59 19.17
N ARG A 145 5.56 -2.69 18.18
CA ARG A 145 4.35 -1.90 17.95
C ARG A 145 3.14 -2.77 17.64
N ARG A 146 3.32 -3.82 16.84
CA ARG A 146 2.30 -4.81 16.52
C ARG A 146 1.80 -5.51 17.79
N HIS A 147 2.72 -5.93 18.67
CA HIS A 147 2.35 -6.53 19.97
C HIS A 147 1.62 -5.54 20.89
N LEU A 148 2.09 -4.28 20.98
CA LEU A 148 1.40 -3.25 21.78
C LEU A 148 0.02 -2.90 21.23
N LEU A 149 -0.12 -2.85 19.90
CA LEU A 149 -1.41 -2.60 19.25
C LEU A 149 -2.41 -3.71 19.58
N ALA A 150 -1.96 -4.97 19.54
CA ALA A 150 -2.76 -6.09 19.99
C ALA A 150 -3.05 -6.05 21.50
N ALA A 151 -2.09 -5.62 22.33
CA ALA A 151 -2.30 -5.43 23.77
C ALA A 151 -3.36 -4.34 24.05
N GLY A 152 -3.38 -3.25 23.28
CA GLY A 152 -4.43 -2.24 23.33
C GLY A 152 -5.79 -2.78 22.89
N ALA A 153 -5.83 -3.57 21.82
CA ALA A 153 -7.04 -4.25 21.38
C ALA A 153 -7.58 -5.19 22.48
N ALA A 154 -6.71 -5.95 23.13
CA ALA A 154 -7.02 -6.81 24.27
C ALA A 154 -7.59 -5.99 25.45
N ALA A 155 -6.94 -4.89 25.80
CA ALA A 155 -7.39 -3.98 26.85
C ALA A 155 -8.76 -3.36 26.54
N GLY A 156 -9.01 -3.00 25.29
CA GLY A 156 -10.31 -2.51 24.83
C GLY A 156 -11.42 -3.57 24.94
N LEU A 157 -11.13 -4.84 24.61
CA LEU A 157 -12.08 -5.94 24.81
C LEU A 157 -12.33 -6.20 26.29
N ALA A 158 -11.25 -6.29 27.08
CA ALA A 158 -11.28 -6.56 28.50
C ALA A 158 -12.05 -5.49 29.28
N ALA A 159 -11.78 -4.21 29.01
CA ALA A 159 -12.54 -3.09 29.58
C ALA A 159 -13.99 -3.09 29.09
N GLY A 160 -14.21 -3.56 27.86
CA GLY A 160 -15.51 -3.73 27.25
C GLY A 160 -16.41 -4.70 28.03
N PHE A 161 -15.91 -5.90 28.32
CA PHE A 161 -16.66 -6.97 28.98
C PHE A 161 -16.41 -7.10 30.48
N ASN A 162 -15.49 -6.32 31.03
CA ASN A 162 -14.91 -6.56 32.36
C ASN A 162 -14.32 -8.00 32.47
N ALA A 163 -13.69 -8.46 31.38
CA ALA A 163 -13.22 -9.84 31.18
C ALA A 163 -11.76 -9.85 30.65
N PRO A 164 -10.76 -9.74 31.55
CA PRO A 164 -9.36 -9.64 31.15
C PRO A 164 -8.81 -10.89 30.45
N ILE A 165 -9.20 -12.10 30.86
CA ILE A 165 -8.70 -13.35 30.24
C ILE A 165 -9.24 -13.48 28.82
N ALA A 166 -10.52 -13.15 28.61
CA ALA A 166 -11.15 -13.09 27.29
C ALA A 166 -10.44 -12.12 26.36
N GLY A 167 -10.00 -10.96 26.86
CA GLY A 167 -9.19 -9.99 26.12
C GLY A 167 -7.93 -10.59 25.53
N VAL A 168 -7.20 -11.37 26.33
CA VAL A 168 -5.97 -12.04 25.93
C VAL A 168 -6.25 -13.15 24.92
N LEU A 169 -7.26 -13.99 25.19
CA LEU A 169 -7.59 -15.11 24.31
C LEU A 169 -8.14 -14.64 22.96
N PHE A 170 -8.82 -13.50 22.91
CA PHE A 170 -9.22 -12.90 21.64
C PHE A 170 -8.03 -12.49 20.77
N VAL A 171 -6.93 -12.01 21.39
CA VAL A 171 -5.70 -11.74 20.63
C VAL A 171 -5.11 -13.03 20.06
N VAL A 172 -5.07 -14.08 20.88
CA VAL A 172 -4.48 -15.38 20.50
C VAL A 172 -5.35 -16.11 19.47
N GLU A 173 -6.67 -16.06 19.57
CA GLU A 173 -7.57 -16.83 18.72
C GLU A 173 -7.96 -16.08 17.44
N GLU A 174 -8.29 -14.78 17.54
CA GLU A 174 -8.87 -14.02 16.43
C GLU A 174 -7.95 -12.95 15.81
N LEU A 175 -7.06 -12.29 16.57
CA LEU A 175 -6.28 -11.15 16.05
C LEU A 175 -4.89 -11.51 15.52
N LEU A 176 -3.98 -11.97 16.40
CA LEU A 176 -2.56 -12.19 16.09
C LEU A 176 -2.23 -13.65 15.78
N GLN A 177 -2.91 -14.59 16.43
CA GLN A 177 -2.54 -16.02 16.36
C GLN A 177 -1.08 -16.29 16.73
N ASP A 178 -0.54 -15.46 17.63
CA ASP A 178 0.81 -15.58 18.21
C ASP A 178 0.71 -15.77 19.72
N VAL A 179 1.52 -16.69 20.25
CA VAL A 179 1.61 -17.06 21.66
C VAL A 179 2.98 -16.73 22.25
N SER A 180 3.76 -15.85 21.62
CA SER A 180 5.06 -15.43 22.12
C SER A 180 4.95 -14.75 23.50
N GLY A 181 5.98 -14.92 24.34
CA GLY A 181 5.96 -14.42 25.72
C GLY A 181 5.83 -12.90 25.84
N LEU A 182 6.27 -12.14 24.83
CA LEU A 182 6.10 -10.68 24.80
C LEU A 182 4.65 -10.29 24.47
N THR A 183 4.04 -10.93 23.46
CA THR A 183 2.64 -10.75 23.09
C THR A 183 1.72 -11.08 24.26
N LEU A 184 1.91 -12.25 24.87
CA LEU A 184 1.08 -12.69 25.98
C LEU A 184 1.27 -11.80 27.22
N GLY A 185 2.52 -11.48 27.59
CA GLY A 185 2.81 -10.66 28.76
C GLY A 185 2.25 -9.24 28.67
N THR A 186 2.42 -8.56 27.53
CA THR A 186 1.87 -7.21 27.32
C THR A 186 0.35 -7.21 27.21
N ALA A 187 -0.25 -8.20 26.53
CA ALA A 187 -1.70 -8.33 26.43
C ALA A 187 -2.37 -8.62 27.78
N ILE A 188 -1.81 -9.51 28.61
CA ILE A 188 -2.32 -9.80 29.97
C ILE A 188 -2.32 -8.52 30.80
N LEU A 189 -1.19 -7.81 30.81
CA LEU A 189 -0.98 -6.67 31.68
C LEU A 189 -1.86 -5.49 31.27
N ALA A 190 -1.96 -5.19 29.97
CA ALA A 190 -2.87 -4.16 29.45
C ALA A 190 -4.34 -4.53 29.68
N SER A 191 -4.72 -5.80 29.48
CA SER A 191 -6.10 -6.29 29.70
C SER A 191 -6.51 -6.20 31.16
N PHE A 192 -5.63 -6.60 32.07
CA PHE A 192 -5.86 -6.50 33.51
C PHE A 192 -6.08 -5.03 33.94
N VAL A 193 -5.18 -4.12 33.55
CA VAL A 193 -5.30 -2.70 33.90
C VAL A 193 -6.57 -2.09 33.30
N GLY A 194 -6.86 -2.37 32.02
CA GLY A 194 -8.07 -1.88 31.35
C GLY A 194 -9.36 -2.36 32.01
N ALA A 195 -9.43 -3.64 32.39
CA ALA A 195 -10.56 -4.20 33.12
C ALA A 195 -10.72 -3.56 34.51
N VAL A 196 -9.63 -3.39 35.27
CA VAL A 196 -9.66 -2.75 36.59
C VAL A 196 -10.16 -1.30 36.50
N VAL A 197 -9.65 -0.51 35.55
CA VAL A 197 -10.12 0.87 35.33
C VAL A 197 -11.60 0.89 34.96
N SER A 198 -12.03 -0.01 34.06
CA SER A 198 -13.45 -0.12 33.67
C SER A 198 -14.34 -0.45 34.87
N ARG A 199 -13.92 -1.39 35.72
CA ARG A 199 -14.67 -1.81 36.92
C ARG A 199 -14.76 -0.70 37.96
N GLN A 200 -13.67 0.03 38.20
CA GLN A 200 -13.60 1.06 39.22
C GLN A 200 -14.32 2.35 38.82
N TRP A 201 -14.19 2.79 37.57
CA TRP A 201 -14.74 4.06 37.10
C TRP A 201 -16.09 3.92 36.40
N GLY A 202 -16.29 2.82 35.67
CA GLY A 202 -17.53 2.54 34.95
C GLY A 202 -18.60 1.88 35.80
N GLY A 203 -18.25 1.35 36.99
CA GLY A 203 -19.13 0.50 37.80
C GLY A 203 -19.30 -0.91 37.20
N GLN A 204 -19.79 -1.84 38.01
CA GLN A 204 -20.03 -3.23 37.58
C GLN A 204 -21.28 -3.30 36.69
N GLU A 205 -21.12 -3.71 35.42
CA GLU A 205 -22.26 -3.91 34.49
C GLU A 205 -22.96 -5.25 34.69
N PHE A 206 -22.21 -6.28 35.07
CA PHE A 206 -22.67 -7.67 35.14
C PHE A 206 -22.63 -8.19 36.58
N THR A 207 -23.06 -7.38 37.54
CA THR A 207 -23.49 -7.96 38.80
C THR A 207 -24.85 -8.59 38.58
N PHE A 208 -24.87 -9.89 38.35
CA PHE A 208 -26.02 -10.70 38.68
C PHE A 208 -26.44 -10.29 40.11
N SER A 209 -27.66 -9.76 40.24
CA SER A 209 -28.14 -9.22 41.50
C SER A 209 -27.96 -10.26 42.62
N PRO A 210 -27.67 -9.88 43.88
CA PRO A 210 -27.47 -10.81 44.98
C PRO A 210 -28.67 -11.73 45.28
N ASN A 211 -29.81 -11.59 44.59
CA ASN A 211 -30.93 -12.54 44.63
C ASN A 211 -30.72 -13.80 43.75
N TRP A 212 -29.60 -13.91 43.03
CA TRP A 212 -29.22 -15.10 42.25
C TRP A 212 -28.33 -16.08 43.02
N THR A 213 -27.93 -15.76 44.26
CA THR A 213 -27.12 -16.66 45.10
C THR A 213 -27.78 -18.01 45.36
N ASP A 214 -29.11 -18.12 45.20
CA ASP A 214 -29.87 -19.36 45.37
C ASP A 214 -30.09 -20.14 44.05
N ILE A 215 -29.69 -19.58 42.89
CA ILE A 215 -29.86 -20.23 41.59
C ILE A 215 -28.49 -20.72 41.12
N GLN A 216 -28.13 -21.93 41.52
CA GLN A 216 -26.88 -22.56 41.12
C GLN A 216 -27.05 -23.25 39.76
N PRO A 217 -26.30 -22.85 38.72
CA PRO A 217 -26.32 -23.56 37.44
C PRO A 217 -25.87 -25.00 37.66
N TYR A 218 -26.74 -25.94 37.29
CA TYR A 218 -26.48 -27.37 37.36
C TYR A 218 -26.23 -27.91 35.95
N PHE A 219 -25.37 -28.92 35.85
CA PHE A 219 -25.15 -29.68 34.62
C PHE A 219 -25.36 -31.16 34.90
N SER A 220 -26.23 -31.78 34.11
CA SER A 220 -26.40 -33.23 34.08
C SER A 220 -25.96 -33.81 32.75
N ALA A 221 -25.36 -35.01 32.78
CA ALA A 221 -24.96 -35.72 31.57
C ALA A 221 -26.13 -35.94 30.60
N TRP A 222 -27.36 -36.08 31.12
CA TRP A 222 -28.58 -36.23 30.32
C TRP A 222 -28.94 -34.98 29.50
N GLU A 223 -28.42 -33.81 29.88
CA GLU A 223 -28.69 -32.54 29.18
C GLU A 223 -27.78 -32.36 27.95
N THR A 224 -26.70 -33.14 27.86
CA THR A 224 -25.70 -33.08 26.78
C THR A 224 -26.30 -33.08 25.37
N PRO A 225 -27.26 -33.98 25.01
CA PRO A 225 -27.86 -33.99 23.67
C PRO A 225 -28.56 -32.67 23.31
N PHE A 226 -29.14 -31.99 24.30
CA PHE A 226 -29.81 -30.71 24.10
C PHE A 226 -28.82 -29.55 23.93
N PHE A 227 -27.68 -29.58 24.61
CA PHE A 227 -26.59 -28.63 24.35
C PHE A 227 -25.95 -28.83 22.96
N LEU A 228 -25.83 -30.09 22.50
CA LEU A 228 -25.42 -30.39 21.13
C LEU A 228 -26.43 -29.84 20.11
N LEU A 229 -27.74 -30.03 20.35
CA LEU A 229 -28.80 -29.46 19.52
C LEU A 229 -28.76 -27.93 19.50
N LEU A 230 -28.61 -27.29 20.67
CA LEU A 230 -28.43 -25.85 20.80
C LEU A 230 -27.24 -25.37 19.98
N GLY A 231 -26.09 -26.05 20.09
CA GLY A 231 -24.90 -25.76 19.31
C GLY A 231 -25.15 -25.89 17.81
N ALA A 232 -25.80 -26.96 17.36
CA ALA A 232 -26.11 -27.16 15.94
C ALA A 232 -27.04 -26.07 15.38
N LEU A 233 -28.10 -25.71 16.12
CA LEU A 233 -29.00 -24.62 15.75
C LEU A 233 -28.28 -23.26 15.74
N ALA A 234 -27.46 -22.98 16.75
CA ALA A 234 -26.65 -21.77 16.83
C ALA A 234 -25.64 -21.68 15.66
N GLY A 235 -25.01 -22.80 15.29
CA GLY A 235 -24.13 -22.91 14.13
C GLY A 235 -24.84 -22.59 12.82
N GLY A 236 -26.01 -23.23 12.58
CA GLY A 236 -26.82 -22.98 11.38
C GLY A 236 -27.35 -21.54 11.29
N LEU A 237 -27.97 -21.04 12.36
CA LEU A 237 -28.49 -19.68 12.42
C LEU A 237 -27.38 -18.62 12.38
N GLY A 238 -26.21 -18.90 12.96
CA GLY A 238 -25.04 -18.04 12.87
C GLY A 238 -24.56 -17.87 11.43
N VAL A 239 -24.59 -18.93 10.62
CA VAL A 239 -24.29 -18.85 9.18
C VAL A 239 -25.34 -18.01 8.44
N VAL A 240 -26.63 -18.20 8.72
CA VAL A 240 -27.70 -17.38 8.15
C VAL A 240 -27.48 -15.91 8.51
N PHE A 241 -27.10 -15.63 9.76
CA PHE A 241 -26.81 -14.28 10.24
C PHE A 241 -25.64 -13.64 9.49
N VAL A 242 -24.52 -14.35 9.33
CA VAL A 242 -23.36 -13.81 8.59
C VAL A 242 -23.68 -13.61 7.11
N ARG A 243 -24.41 -14.53 6.46
CA ARG A 243 -24.89 -14.33 5.08
C ARG A 243 -25.82 -13.12 4.98
N GLY A 244 -26.71 -12.95 5.96
CA GLY A 244 -27.57 -11.77 6.08
C GLY A 244 -26.78 -10.47 6.21
N ILE A 245 -25.68 -10.46 6.97
CA ILE A 245 -24.80 -9.30 7.10
C ILE A 245 -24.20 -8.95 5.73
N VAL A 246 -23.66 -9.93 5.01
CA VAL A 246 -23.07 -9.72 3.68
C VAL A 246 -24.12 -9.22 2.69
N ALA A 247 -25.30 -9.84 2.66
CA ALA A 247 -26.40 -9.42 1.79
C ALA A 247 -26.90 -8.00 2.12
N SER A 248 -26.97 -7.64 3.40
CA SER A 248 -27.33 -6.29 3.84
C SER A 248 -26.30 -5.27 3.36
N LEU A 249 -25.00 -5.55 3.51
CA LEU A 249 -23.94 -4.69 2.97
C LEU A 249 -24.07 -4.51 1.45
N ASP A 250 -24.43 -5.56 0.71
CA ASP A 250 -24.62 -5.50 -0.74
C ASP A 250 -25.82 -4.64 -1.12
N LEU A 251 -26.92 -4.74 -0.37
CA LEU A 251 -28.10 -3.90 -0.55
C LEU A 251 -27.77 -2.41 -0.35
N TYR A 252 -27.04 -2.06 0.71
CA TYR A 252 -26.66 -0.66 0.96
C TYR A 252 -25.71 -0.10 -0.10
N LYS A 253 -24.83 -0.94 -0.70
CA LYS A 253 -24.01 -0.50 -1.83
C LYS A 253 -24.84 -0.17 -3.08
N GLN A 254 -25.98 -0.83 -3.28
CA GLN A 254 -26.87 -0.55 -4.41
C GLN A 254 -27.64 0.77 -4.24
N LEU A 255 -27.88 1.21 -3.00
CA LEU A 255 -28.67 2.42 -2.71
C LEU A 255 -27.97 3.73 -3.13
N ARG A 256 -26.68 3.74 -3.48
CA ARG A 256 -25.89 4.91 -3.93
C ARG A 256 -25.99 6.16 -3.02
N LEU A 257 -26.35 5.98 -1.75
CA LEU A 257 -26.42 7.06 -0.76
C LEU A 257 -25.06 7.31 -0.12
N SER A 258 -24.84 8.53 0.37
CA SER A 258 -23.67 8.85 1.22
C SER A 258 -23.74 8.10 2.56
N LEU A 259 -22.59 7.88 3.20
CA LEU A 259 -22.52 7.19 4.50
C LEU A 259 -23.45 7.79 5.57
N PRO A 260 -23.55 9.13 5.75
CA PRO A 260 -24.56 9.74 6.64
C PRO A 260 -25.99 9.37 6.28
N GLY A 261 -26.33 9.35 4.98
CA GLY A 261 -27.66 8.98 4.52
C GLY A 261 -27.99 7.51 4.81
N GLN A 262 -27.04 6.61 4.59
CA GLN A 262 -27.20 5.18 4.88
C GLN A 262 -27.46 4.94 6.38
N ILE A 263 -26.64 5.52 7.25
CA ILE A 263 -26.78 5.35 8.71
C ILE A 263 -28.05 6.04 9.22
N ALA A 264 -28.43 7.19 8.66
CA ALA A 264 -29.69 7.87 9.00
C ALA A 264 -30.92 7.02 8.69
N ILE A 265 -30.97 6.39 7.51
CA ILE A 265 -32.07 5.49 7.12
C ILE A 265 -32.11 4.28 8.04
N ALA A 266 -30.96 3.66 8.33
CA ALA A 266 -30.90 2.54 9.27
C ALA A 266 -31.40 2.93 10.66
N GLY A 267 -31.02 4.10 11.15
CA GLY A 267 -31.47 4.64 12.43
C GLY A 267 -32.97 4.95 12.46
N LEU A 268 -33.50 5.54 11.39
CA LEU A 268 -34.94 5.82 11.25
C LEU A 268 -35.76 4.54 11.23
N LEU A 269 -35.36 3.56 10.41
CA LEU A 269 -36.00 2.24 10.35
C LEU A 269 -35.94 1.52 11.69
N THR A 270 -34.78 1.55 12.36
CA THR A 270 -34.60 0.96 13.69
C THR A 270 -35.56 1.62 14.69
N GLY A 271 -35.58 2.96 14.75
CA GLY A 271 -36.48 3.69 15.64
C GLY A 271 -37.96 3.39 15.37
N LEU A 272 -38.36 3.26 14.10
CA LEU A 272 -39.74 2.94 13.72
C LEU A 272 -40.15 1.54 14.16
N VAL A 273 -39.32 0.54 13.88
CA VAL A 273 -39.58 -0.85 14.30
C VAL A 273 -39.64 -0.95 15.83
N LEU A 274 -38.73 -0.28 16.55
CA LEU A 274 -38.75 -0.25 18.01
C LEU A 274 -39.97 0.48 18.57
N ALA A 275 -40.45 1.54 17.93
CA ALA A 275 -41.66 2.23 18.35
C ALA A 275 -42.91 1.37 18.24
N LEU A 276 -43.00 0.54 17.19
CA LEU A 276 -44.10 -0.41 16.98
C LEU A 276 -43.95 -1.69 17.84
N SER A 277 -42.76 -1.94 18.37
CA SER A 277 -42.46 -3.09 19.22
C SER A 277 -42.85 -2.85 20.68
N PRO A 278 -43.05 -3.93 21.48
CA PRO A 278 -43.26 -3.84 22.92
C PRO A 278 -42.16 -3.04 23.63
N ASP A 279 -42.50 -2.41 24.76
CA ASP A 279 -41.61 -1.54 25.53
C ASP A 279 -40.26 -2.17 25.87
N ILE A 280 -40.23 -3.50 26.05
CA ILE A 280 -39.03 -4.27 26.37
C ILE A 280 -37.95 -4.24 25.27
N LEU A 281 -38.31 -3.90 24.04
CA LEU A 281 -37.35 -3.74 22.94
C LEU A 281 -36.85 -2.30 22.79
N ARG A 282 -37.54 -1.31 23.38
CA ARG A 282 -37.28 0.12 23.16
C ARG A 282 -35.99 0.57 23.82
N ASP A 283 -35.65 0.00 24.97
CA ASP A 283 -34.41 0.30 25.67
C ASP A 283 -33.36 -0.82 25.48
N ASN A 284 -32.18 -0.43 24.99
CA ASN A 284 -31.07 -1.35 24.80
C ASN A 284 -30.46 -1.79 26.14
N ALA A 285 -30.61 -1.01 27.21
CA ALA A 285 -30.21 -1.40 28.56
C ALA A 285 -31.20 -2.42 29.17
N SER A 286 -32.50 -2.27 28.90
CA SER A 286 -33.55 -3.16 29.42
C SER A 286 -33.48 -4.62 28.91
N LEU A 287 -32.80 -4.89 27.80
CA LEU A 287 -32.61 -6.27 27.36
C LEU A 287 -31.71 -7.05 28.30
N GLN A 288 -30.79 -6.42 29.05
CA GLN A 288 -30.04 -7.05 30.15
C GLN A 288 -30.93 -7.40 31.36
N GLU A 289 -32.10 -6.76 31.46
CA GLU A 289 -33.14 -7.04 32.46
C GLU A 289 -34.04 -8.23 32.05
N VAL A 290 -34.15 -8.57 30.76
CA VAL A 290 -34.88 -9.78 30.28
C VAL A 290 -34.28 -11.06 30.87
N TRP A 291 -32.96 -11.09 31.06
CA TRP A 291 -32.20 -12.17 31.70
C TRP A 291 -32.45 -12.26 33.20
N ARG A 292 -32.91 -11.16 33.80
CA ARG A 292 -33.16 -11.03 35.24
C ARG A 292 -34.48 -11.65 35.66
N THR A 293 -35.40 -11.89 34.71
CA THR A 293 -36.74 -12.39 35.00
C THR A 293 -37.05 -13.57 34.08
N SER A 294 -36.88 -14.80 34.58
CA SER A 294 -37.18 -16.07 33.88
C SER A 294 -38.67 -16.30 33.58
N GLN A 295 -39.47 -15.24 33.44
CA GLN A 295 -40.94 -15.30 33.34
C GLN A 295 -41.49 -14.83 31.98
N PHE A 296 -40.64 -14.61 30.98
CA PHE A 296 -41.13 -14.20 29.66
C PHE A 296 -41.66 -15.39 28.86
N PRO A 297 -42.85 -15.27 28.25
CA PRO A 297 -43.39 -16.31 27.39
C PRO A 297 -42.51 -16.47 26.14
N TRP A 298 -42.40 -17.69 25.62
CA TRP A 298 -41.53 -18.02 24.49
C TRP A 298 -41.84 -17.19 23.23
N GLN A 299 -43.09 -16.76 23.04
CA GLN A 299 -43.50 -15.90 21.92
C GLN A 299 -42.80 -14.52 21.97
N SER A 300 -42.67 -13.94 23.17
CA SER A 300 -41.99 -12.66 23.35
C SER A 300 -40.50 -12.76 23.03
N ILE A 301 -39.87 -13.87 23.41
CA ILE A 301 -38.45 -14.11 23.14
C ILE A 301 -38.20 -14.40 21.67
N LEU A 302 -39.09 -15.13 21.00
CA LEU A 302 -39.03 -15.33 19.56
C LEU A 302 -39.18 -14.00 18.80
N LEU A 303 -40.08 -13.13 19.25
CA LEU A 303 -40.23 -11.78 18.70
C LEU A 303 -38.95 -10.96 18.89
N ILE A 304 -38.37 -10.97 20.10
CA ILE A 304 -37.10 -10.29 20.41
C ILE A 304 -35.99 -10.80 19.50
N PHE A 305 -35.84 -12.11 19.38
CA PHE A 305 -34.85 -12.74 18.51
C PHE A 305 -35.01 -12.25 17.07
N THR A 306 -36.22 -12.34 16.52
CA THR A 306 -36.49 -12.00 15.11
C THR A 306 -36.26 -10.52 14.83
N VAL A 307 -36.79 -9.64 15.69
CA VAL A 307 -36.64 -8.19 15.54
C VAL A 307 -35.18 -7.77 15.69
N LYS A 308 -34.47 -8.25 16.71
CA LYS A 308 -33.05 -7.91 16.90
C LYS A 308 -32.17 -8.49 15.80
N PHE A 309 -32.47 -9.69 15.30
CA PHE A 309 -31.76 -10.29 14.18
C PHE A 309 -31.86 -9.37 12.96
N GLY A 310 -33.07 -9.01 12.55
CA GLY A 310 -33.31 -8.14 11.40
C GLY A 310 -32.72 -6.74 11.56
N LEU A 311 -32.95 -6.08 12.71
CA LEU A 311 -32.41 -4.74 12.96
C LEU A 311 -30.89 -4.71 12.98
N THR A 312 -30.24 -5.75 13.49
CA THR A 312 -28.78 -5.85 13.46
C THR A 312 -28.27 -5.96 12.04
N LEU A 313 -28.93 -6.72 11.15
CA LEU A 313 -28.57 -6.75 9.73
C LEU A 313 -28.66 -5.37 9.08
N VAL A 314 -29.75 -4.64 9.34
CA VAL A 314 -29.97 -3.28 8.83
C VAL A 314 -28.88 -2.32 9.31
N ALA A 315 -28.54 -2.37 10.61
CA ALA A 315 -27.55 -1.47 11.21
C ALA A 315 -26.10 -1.76 10.78
N VAL A 316 -25.73 -3.03 10.61
CA VAL A 316 -24.39 -3.41 10.13
C VAL A 316 -24.23 -3.04 8.65
N GLY A 317 -25.25 -3.29 7.84
CA GLY A 317 -25.24 -3.00 6.41
C GLY A 317 -25.03 -1.52 6.09
N SER A 318 -25.52 -0.62 6.94
CA SER A 318 -25.39 0.82 6.75
C SER A 318 -24.00 1.38 7.02
N GLY A 319 -23.06 0.56 7.49
CA GLY A 319 -21.71 1.00 7.86
C GLY A 319 -21.61 1.77 9.18
N ALA A 320 -22.69 1.76 9.99
CA ALA A 320 -22.74 2.46 11.27
C ALA A 320 -21.62 2.00 12.22
N PRO A 321 -21.07 2.89 13.04
CA PRO A 321 -20.06 2.50 14.01
C PRO A 321 -20.71 1.66 15.12
N GLY A 322 -20.24 0.43 15.27
CA GLY A 322 -20.78 -0.53 16.22
C GLY A 322 -20.29 -1.96 15.96
N GLY A 323 -20.25 -2.77 17.01
CA GLY A 323 -19.74 -4.13 17.02
C GLY A 323 -20.83 -5.19 17.04
N LEU A 324 -20.47 -6.41 16.64
CA LEU A 324 -21.39 -7.56 16.56
C LEU A 324 -21.47 -8.40 17.83
N PHE A 325 -20.58 -8.16 18.79
CA PHE A 325 -20.47 -8.96 20.02
C PHE A 325 -21.78 -8.98 20.82
N ALA A 326 -22.26 -7.83 21.27
CA ALA A 326 -23.46 -7.77 22.11
C ALA A 326 -24.72 -8.31 21.39
N PRO A 327 -25.00 -7.95 20.12
CA PRO A 327 -26.11 -8.57 19.38
C PRO A 327 -25.99 -10.10 19.28
N SER A 328 -24.80 -10.63 19.03
CA SER A 328 -24.59 -12.09 18.92
C SER A 328 -24.83 -12.81 20.25
N LEU A 329 -24.38 -12.23 21.37
CA LEU A 329 -24.64 -12.79 22.70
C LEU A 329 -26.14 -12.75 23.04
N ILE A 330 -26.83 -11.63 22.74
CA ILE A 330 -28.28 -11.49 22.98
C ILE A 330 -29.07 -12.50 22.15
N LEU A 331 -28.77 -12.62 20.86
CA LEU A 331 -29.42 -13.59 19.98
C LEU A 331 -29.15 -15.03 20.43
N GLY A 332 -27.92 -15.32 20.87
CA GLY A 332 -27.54 -16.63 21.37
C GLY A 332 -28.32 -17.05 22.59
N SER A 333 -28.54 -16.15 23.54
CA SER A 333 -29.36 -16.46 24.69
C SER A 333 -30.83 -16.61 24.39
N ALA A 334 -31.39 -15.74 23.56
CA ALA A 334 -32.77 -15.90 23.14
C ALA A 334 -32.96 -17.28 22.48
N LEU A 335 -32.00 -17.74 21.67
CA LEU A 335 -31.98 -19.09 21.13
C LEU A 335 -31.85 -20.15 22.24
N GLY A 336 -30.94 -19.98 23.19
CA GLY A 336 -30.76 -20.86 24.35
C GLY A 336 -32.05 -21.05 25.15
N TYR A 337 -32.74 -19.95 25.46
CA TYR A 337 -34.02 -19.97 26.16
C TYR A 337 -35.10 -20.69 25.34
N LEU A 338 -35.18 -20.43 24.02
CA LEU A 338 -36.14 -21.11 23.15
C LEU A 338 -35.89 -22.63 23.08
N VAL A 339 -34.63 -23.05 23.03
CA VAL A 339 -34.27 -24.47 23.09
C VAL A 339 -34.67 -25.06 24.44
N CYS A 340 -34.35 -24.39 25.55
CA CYS A 340 -34.74 -24.82 26.90
C CYS A 340 -36.27 -24.99 27.05
N TYR A 341 -37.05 -24.05 26.49
CA TYR A 341 -38.50 -24.15 26.50
C TYR A 341 -38.98 -25.36 25.69
N GLY A 342 -38.39 -25.59 24.51
CA GLY A 342 -38.70 -26.76 23.69
C GLY A 342 -38.33 -28.09 24.37
N THR A 343 -37.18 -28.14 25.05
CA THR A 343 -36.73 -29.36 25.74
C THR A 343 -37.57 -29.66 26.97
N SER A 344 -37.96 -28.65 27.75
CA SER A 344 -38.87 -28.83 28.88
C SER A 344 -40.26 -29.29 28.45
N ALA A 345 -40.78 -28.80 27.32
CA ALA A 345 -42.04 -29.24 26.74
C ALA A 345 -42.02 -30.71 26.27
N ILE A 346 -40.88 -31.21 25.79
CA ILE A 346 -40.71 -32.60 25.31
C ILE A 346 -40.38 -33.56 26.46
N ALA A 347 -39.60 -33.12 27.44
CA ALA A 347 -39.14 -33.92 28.56
C ALA A 347 -40.24 -34.21 29.59
N SER A 348 -41.08 -33.21 29.88
CA SER A 348 -42.13 -33.31 30.89
C SER A 348 -43.13 -34.46 30.64
N PRO A 349 -43.60 -34.71 29.39
CA PRO A 349 -44.44 -35.87 29.08
C PRO A 349 -43.74 -37.23 29.15
N MET A 350 -42.40 -37.29 29.03
CA MET A 350 -41.63 -38.54 29.04
C MET A 350 -41.26 -39.02 30.45
N GLY A 351 -41.82 -38.41 31.51
CA GLY A 351 -41.51 -38.74 32.90
C GLY A 351 -40.10 -38.34 33.36
N PHE A 352 -39.34 -37.68 32.49
CA PHE A 352 -38.08 -37.04 32.86
C PHE A 352 -38.42 -35.69 33.48
N HIS A 353 -38.43 -35.64 34.81
CA HIS A 353 -38.40 -34.39 35.57
C HIS A 353 -37.02 -33.73 35.40
N LEU A 354 -36.77 -33.23 34.18
CA LEU A 354 -35.60 -32.41 33.84
C LEU A 354 -35.73 -31.08 34.59
N GLY A 355 -35.19 -31.04 35.80
CA GLY A 355 -35.01 -29.82 36.59
C GLY A 355 -36.30 -29.09 36.97
N THR A 356 -37.47 -29.75 36.98
CA THR A 356 -38.73 -29.10 37.42
C THR A 356 -38.68 -28.68 38.89
N ASP A 357 -37.83 -29.32 39.70
CA ASP A 357 -37.56 -28.93 41.09
C ASP A 357 -36.42 -27.89 41.20
N ALA A 358 -35.65 -27.67 40.12
CA ALA A 358 -34.44 -26.83 40.06
C ALA A 358 -34.68 -25.42 39.49
N GLY A 359 -35.95 -25.00 39.34
CA GLY A 359 -36.33 -23.61 39.12
C GLY A 359 -35.62 -22.89 37.97
N ALA A 360 -35.50 -21.57 38.11
CA ALA A 360 -34.95 -20.65 37.11
C ALA A 360 -33.51 -20.99 36.64
N GLY A 361 -32.76 -21.85 37.33
CA GLY A 361 -31.36 -22.18 37.02
C GLY A 361 -31.16 -22.95 35.71
N PHE A 362 -32.06 -23.89 35.39
CA PHE A 362 -31.99 -24.65 34.14
C PHE A 362 -32.11 -23.74 32.91
N SER A 363 -33.02 -22.76 32.95
CA SER A 363 -33.19 -21.77 31.86
C SER A 363 -31.96 -20.90 31.64
N VAL A 364 -31.21 -20.64 32.72
CA VAL A 364 -30.07 -19.73 32.71
C VAL A 364 -28.83 -20.43 32.17
N THR A 365 -28.61 -21.70 32.52
CA THR A 365 -27.55 -22.51 31.91
C THR A 365 -27.68 -22.55 30.38
N PHE A 366 -28.90 -22.79 29.87
CA PHE A 366 -29.15 -22.82 28.42
C PHE A 366 -29.00 -21.45 27.75
N ALA A 367 -29.48 -20.38 28.39
CA ALA A 367 -29.30 -19.02 27.91
C ALA A 367 -27.81 -18.66 27.80
N LEU A 368 -27.01 -18.93 28.83
CA LEU A 368 -25.57 -18.66 28.86
C LEU A 368 -24.80 -19.55 27.87
N ALA A 369 -25.14 -20.83 27.78
CA ALA A 369 -24.62 -21.73 26.75
C ALA A 369 -24.93 -21.23 25.33
N GLY A 370 -26.14 -20.73 25.12
CA GLY A 370 -26.59 -20.15 23.86
C GLY A 370 -25.82 -18.88 23.48
N MET A 371 -25.52 -18.00 24.44
CA MET A 371 -24.67 -16.82 24.23
C MET A 371 -23.34 -17.20 23.62
N ALA A 372 -22.61 -18.12 24.26
CA ALA A 372 -21.31 -18.57 23.80
C ALA A 372 -21.41 -19.31 22.47
N ALA A 373 -22.43 -20.15 22.29
CA ALA A 373 -22.63 -20.93 21.07
C ALA A 373 -22.86 -20.06 19.83
N PHE A 374 -23.79 -19.10 19.90
CA PHE A 374 -24.07 -18.22 18.76
C PHE A 374 -22.91 -17.26 18.49
N PHE A 375 -22.27 -16.74 19.53
CA PHE A 375 -21.08 -15.91 19.38
C PHE A 375 -19.91 -16.69 18.74
N SER A 376 -19.69 -17.94 19.15
CA SER A 376 -18.73 -18.87 18.56
C SER A 376 -19.02 -19.15 17.08
N ALA A 377 -20.30 -19.37 16.72
CA ALA A 377 -20.71 -19.57 15.33
C ALA A 377 -20.40 -18.36 14.43
N VAL A 378 -20.58 -17.14 14.94
CA VAL A 378 -20.39 -15.89 14.17
C VAL A 378 -18.92 -15.49 14.10
N THR A 379 -18.18 -15.59 15.20
CA THR A 379 -16.78 -15.13 15.28
C THR A 379 -15.76 -16.21 14.98
N ARG A 380 -16.14 -17.50 15.00
CA ARG A 380 -15.22 -18.65 14.88
C ARG A 380 -14.15 -18.72 15.97
N GLY A 381 -14.37 -18.09 17.12
CA GLY A 381 -13.51 -18.17 18.30
C GLY A 381 -14.21 -18.85 19.48
N PRO A 382 -14.30 -20.20 19.52
CA PRO A 382 -14.98 -20.92 20.60
C PRO A 382 -14.35 -20.67 21.96
N ILE A 383 -13.02 -20.59 22.09
CA ILE A 383 -12.35 -20.44 23.38
C ILE A 383 -12.66 -19.06 23.97
N THR A 384 -12.54 -18.01 23.16
CA THR A 384 -12.89 -16.65 23.55
C THR A 384 -14.35 -16.55 23.96
N ALA A 385 -15.27 -17.21 23.22
CA ALA A 385 -16.69 -17.23 23.54
C ALA A 385 -16.97 -17.79 24.94
N ILE A 386 -16.38 -18.95 25.25
CA ILE A 386 -16.54 -19.63 26.53
C ILE A 386 -16.00 -18.75 27.67
N VAL A 387 -14.81 -18.18 27.48
CA VAL A 387 -14.15 -17.38 28.53
C VAL A 387 -14.85 -16.05 28.77
N ILE A 388 -15.40 -15.40 27.73
CA ILE A 388 -16.23 -14.19 27.92
C ILE A 388 -17.39 -14.51 28.85
N VAL A 389 -18.17 -15.56 28.54
CA VAL A 389 -19.36 -15.88 29.34
C VAL A 389 -18.97 -16.35 30.73
N PHE A 390 -17.92 -17.17 30.86
CA PHE A 390 -17.39 -17.62 32.14
C PHE A 390 -16.88 -16.46 33.03
N GLU A 391 -16.14 -15.50 32.51
CA GLU A 391 -15.65 -14.36 33.30
C GLU A 391 -16.78 -13.42 33.73
N MET A 392 -17.83 -13.30 32.92
CA MET A 392 -19.01 -12.51 33.26
C MET A 392 -19.85 -13.16 34.36
N THR A 393 -19.94 -14.50 34.39
CA THR A 393 -20.78 -15.26 35.34
C THR A 393 -20.03 -15.70 36.59
N GLN A 394 -18.71 -15.89 36.48
CA GLN A 394 -17.82 -16.38 37.54
C GLN A 394 -18.18 -17.77 38.10
N GLU A 395 -18.95 -18.56 37.33
CA GLU A 395 -19.44 -19.86 37.77
C GLU A 395 -18.79 -21.00 36.97
N PHE A 396 -18.08 -21.88 37.67
CA PHE A 396 -17.28 -22.93 37.04
C PHE A 396 -18.15 -24.08 36.50
N SER A 397 -19.32 -24.33 37.09
CA SER A 397 -20.23 -25.38 36.62
C SER A 397 -20.72 -25.17 35.18
N LEU A 398 -20.68 -23.94 34.68
CA LEU A 398 -21.10 -23.58 33.33
C LEU A 398 -20.07 -23.95 32.24
N VAL A 399 -18.80 -24.15 32.60
CA VAL A 399 -17.72 -24.31 31.62
C VAL A 399 -17.99 -25.47 30.66
N LEU A 400 -18.46 -26.61 31.18
CA LEU A 400 -18.74 -27.80 30.36
C LEU A 400 -19.92 -27.59 29.38
N PRO A 401 -21.11 -27.12 29.80
CA PRO A 401 -22.18 -26.74 28.88
C PRO A 401 -21.74 -25.73 27.81
N LEU A 402 -20.98 -24.71 28.20
CA LEU A 402 -20.45 -23.68 27.30
C LEU A 402 -19.55 -24.31 26.24
N MET A 403 -18.64 -25.22 26.63
CA MET A 403 -17.75 -25.93 25.72
C MET A 403 -18.53 -26.78 24.71
N ILE A 404 -19.46 -27.61 25.18
CA ILE A 404 -20.24 -28.52 24.31
C ILE A 404 -21.01 -27.71 23.26
N ALA A 405 -21.76 -26.70 23.69
CA ALA A 405 -22.57 -25.89 22.78
C ALA A 405 -21.70 -25.05 21.82
N SER A 406 -20.61 -24.42 22.31
CA SER A 406 -19.75 -23.54 21.52
C SER A 406 -18.90 -24.27 20.49
N VAL A 407 -18.35 -25.43 20.84
CA VAL A 407 -17.59 -26.26 19.90
C VAL A 407 -18.52 -26.86 18.86
N SER A 408 -19.71 -27.32 19.24
CA SER A 408 -20.70 -27.84 18.29
C SER A 408 -21.15 -26.76 17.30
N ALA A 409 -21.42 -25.54 17.79
CA ALA A 409 -21.76 -24.40 16.94
C ALA A 409 -20.63 -23.99 16.00
N TYR A 410 -19.38 -24.02 16.48
CA TYR A 410 -18.19 -23.81 15.67
C TYR A 410 -18.11 -24.84 14.54
N LEU A 411 -18.15 -26.14 14.87
CA LEU A 411 -18.02 -27.24 13.91
C LEU A 411 -19.11 -27.19 12.83
N VAL A 412 -20.37 -27.05 13.25
CA VAL A 412 -21.52 -26.99 12.32
C VAL A 412 -21.40 -25.77 11.42
N GLY A 413 -21.12 -24.60 11.98
CA GLY A 413 -21.00 -23.44 11.13
C GLY A 413 -19.78 -23.51 10.20
N GLU A 414 -18.64 -24.05 10.64
CA GLU A 414 -17.40 -24.11 9.84
C GLU A 414 -17.58 -25.08 8.67
N ALA A 415 -18.33 -26.17 8.89
CA ALA A 415 -18.73 -27.11 7.83
C ALA A 415 -19.61 -26.46 6.75
N ILE A 416 -20.50 -25.52 7.11
CA ILE A 416 -21.38 -24.85 6.15
C ILE A 416 -20.71 -23.63 5.50
N MET A 417 -19.94 -22.84 6.27
CA MET A 417 -19.34 -21.59 5.81
C MET A 417 -18.04 -21.27 6.56
N SER A 418 -16.90 -21.42 5.88
CA SER A 418 -15.57 -21.30 6.50
C SER A 418 -15.13 -19.88 6.88
N GLY A 419 -14.68 -19.72 8.12
CA GLY A 419 -14.07 -18.50 8.64
C GLY A 419 -15.04 -17.50 9.28
N SER A 420 -14.45 -16.51 9.96
CA SER A 420 -15.17 -15.56 10.82
C SER A 420 -15.93 -14.50 10.04
N VAL A 421 -16.94 -13.90 10.67
CA VAL A 421 -17.61 -12.71 10.11
C VAL A 421 -16.61 -11.63 9.72
N TYR A 422 -15.51 -11.47 10.47
CA TYR A 422 -14.47 -10.48 10.19
C TYR A 422 -13.70 -10.78 8.90
N LYS A 423 -13.46 -12.05 8.57
CA LYS A 423 -12.90 -12.45 7.27
C LYS A 423 -13.78 -11.98 6.10
N TYR A 424 -15.09 -12.13 6.21
CA TYR A 424 -16.03 -11.69 5.17
C TYR A 424 -16.12 -10.16 5.08
N LEU A 425 -16.11 -9.46 6.21
CA LEU A 425 -16.05 -7.99 6.25
C LEU A 425 -14.77 -7.45 5.61
N LEU A 426 -13.62 -8.11 5.84
CA LEU A 426 -12.34 -7.77 5.21
C LEU A 426 -12.35 -8.01 3.70
N ALA A 427 -12.77 -9.20 3.27
CA ALA A 427 -12.88 -9.53 1.85
C ALA A 427 -13.77 -8.52 1.11
N ARG A 428 -14.83 -8.02 1.77
CA ARG A 428 -15.73 -7.02 1.20
C ARG A 428 -15.10 -5.63 1.05
N ASN A 429 -14.10 -5.32 1.87
CA ASN A 429 -13.26 -4.13 1.74
C ASN A 429 -12.09 -4.33 0.77
N GLY A 430 -12.04 -5.46 0.06
CA GLY A 430 -10.96 -5.79 -0.88
C GLY A 430 -9.68 -6.27 -0.19
N ILE A 431 -9.75 -6.63 1.09
CA ILE A 431 -8.61 -7.08 1.90
C ILE A 431 -8.71 -8.60 2.08
N ASP A 432 -7.81 -9.35 1.46
CA ASP A 432 -7.70 -10.80 1.67
C ASP A 432 -6.42 -11.15 2.43
N LEU A 433 -6.57 -11.49 3.72
CA LEU A 433 -5.46 -11.87 4.60
C LEU A 433 -4.84 -13.24 4.26
N LYS A 434 -5.48 -14.07 3.42
CA LYS A 434 -4.87 -15.33 2.93
C LYS A 434 -3.87 -15.07 1.79
N SER A 435 -3.97 -13.92 1.11
CA SER A 435 -3.03 -13.52 0.06
C SER A 435 -1.70 -12.98 0.61
N THR A 436 -1.66 -12.62 1.89
CA THR A 436 -0.43 -12.22 2.59
C THR A 436 0.40 -13.42 3.07
N THR A 437 -0.18 -14.61 3.26
CA THR A 437 0.60 -15.78 3.75
C THR A 437 1.62 -16.35 2.73
N PRO A 438 1.41 -16.24 1.39
CA PRO A 438 2.46 -16.52 0.41
C PRO A 438 3.44 -15.35 0.22
N MET A 439 3.03 -14.10 0.48
CA MET A 439 3.79 -12.88 0.23
C MET A 439 4.69 -12.48 1.42
N GLU A 440 4.17 -12.58 2.64
CA GLU A 440 4.91 -12.39 3.89
C GLU A 440 6.02 -13.43 4.02
N ASN A 441 5.80 -14.71 3.65
CA ASN A 441 6.88 -15.70 3.63
C ASN A 441 8.04 -15.35 2.66
N ARG A 442 7.83 -14.46 1.68
CA ARG A 442 8.87 -14.06 0.71
C ARG A 442 9.62 -12.78 1.08
N LEU A 443 8.96 -11.83 1.76
CA LEU A 443 9.56 -10.59 2.23
C LEU A 443 10.13 -10.72 3.66
N SER A 444 9.52 -11.54 4.52
CA SER A 444 10.00 -11.78 5.90
C SER A 444 11.29 -12.61 5.98
N GLY A 445 11.61 -13.36 4.91
CA GLY A 445 12.86 -14.11 4.78
C GLY A 445 14.04 -13.29 4.26
N LEU A 446 13.84 -12.03 3.85
CA LEU A 446 14.93 -11.18 3.35
C LEU A 446 15.72 -10.56 4.51
N ALA A 447 17.04 -10.71 4.44
CA ALA A 447 17.97 -10.03 5.32
C ALA A 447 18.49 -8.73 4.69
N ALA A 448 19.05 -7.84 5.52
CA ALA A 448 19.71 -6.62 5.07
C ALA A 448 20.77 -6.90 3.99
N ALA A 449 21.47 -8.04 4.07
CA ALA A 449 22.47 -8.47 3.10
C ALA A 449 21.90 -8.78 1.69
N ASP A 450 20.61 -9.10 1.59
CA ASP A 450 19.93 -9.41 0.32
C ASP A 450 19.48 -8.15 -0.42
N ILE A 451 19.45 -7.01 0.28
CA ILE A 451 18.87 -5.74 -0.21
C ILE A 451 19.94 -4.66 -0.35
N MET A 452 20.98 -4.71 0.49
CA MET A 452 22.04 -3.70 0.54
C MET A 452 22.81 -3.55 -0.77
N GLN A 453 23.22 -2.32 -1.08
CA GLN A 453 24.24 -2.07 -2.09
C GLN A 453 25.62 -2.30 -1.47
N ARG A 454 26.39 -3.23 -2.07
CA ARG A 454 27.71 -3.63 -1.57
C ARG A 454 28.83 -2.69 -1.99
N GLN A 455 28.67 -1.99 -3.11
CA GLN A 455 29.63 -0.97 -3.57
C GLN A 455 29.28 0.36 -2.90
N VAL A 456 29.95 0.65 -1.78
CA VAL A 456 29.71 1.85 -1.00
C VAL A 456 30.86 2.82 -1.20
N GLU A 457 30.57 3.99 -1.76
CA GLU A 457 31.52 5.10 -1.79
C GLU A 457 31.64 5.73 -0.39
N THR A 458 32.85 5.97 0.07
CA THR A 458 33.12 6.46 1.43
C THR A 458 34.08 7.63 1.44
N PHE A 459 33.96 8.54 2.40
CA PHE A 459 34.90 9.65 2.60
C PHE A 459 35.92 9.35 3.69
N ALA A 460 37.16 9.78 3.49
CA ALA A 460 38.15 9.80 4.56
C ALA A 460 37.78 10.88 5.59
N HIS A 461 38.01 10.61 6.88
CA HIS A 461 37.76 11.59 7.94
C HIS A 461 38.60 12.89 7.83
N THR A 462 39.73 12.84 7.11
CA THR A 462 40.64 13.97 6.81
C THR A 462 40.34 14.65 5.48
N LEU A 463 39.24 14.28 4.79
CA LEU A 463 38.85 14.92 3.55
C LEU A 463 38.37 16.34 3.85
N SER A 464 38.80 17.32 3.06
CA SER A 464 38.36 18.71 3.25
C SER A 464 36.88 18.87 2.90
N VAL A 465 36.20 19.79 3.58
CA VAL A 465 34.79 20.12 3.35
C VAL A 465 34.56 20.63 1.93
N ASP A 466 35.51 21.38 1.35
CA ASP A 466 35.40 21.91 -0.01
C ASP A 466 35.51 20.81 -1.07
N GLU A 467 36.44 19.86 -0.88
CA GLU A 467 36.51 18.67 -1.74
C GLU A 467 35.26 17.81 -1.57
N ALA A 468 34.76 17.64 -0.34
CA ALA A 468 33.50 16.93 -0.10
C ALA A 468 32.31 17.60 -0.81
N LYS A 469 32.19 18.94 -0.75
CA LYS A 469 31.19 19.72 -1.50
C LYS A 469 31.32 19.48 -3.00
N GLN A 470 32.53 19.52 -3.55
CA GLN A 470 32.79 19.22 -4.96
C GLN A 470 32.36 17.80 -5.35
N ILE A 471 32.62 16.80 -4.49
CA ILE A 471 32.18 15.42 -4.73
C ILE A 471 30.65 15.32 -4.68
N PHE A 472 29.99 15.97 -3.70
CA PHE A 472 28.52 16.01 -3.61
C PHE A 472 27.83 16.71 -4.79
N LEU A 473 28.50 17.66 -5.45
CA LEU A 473 28.02 18.32 -6.67
C LEU A 473 28.15 17.42 -7.90
N ARG A 474 29.15 16.54 -7.93
CA ARG A 474 29.45 15.65 -9.06
C ARG A 474 28.78 14.27 -8.96
N SER A 475 28.36 13.87 -7.76
CA SER A 475 27.75 12.57 -7.50
C SER A 475 26.27 12.67 -7.08
N PRO A 476 25.43 11.69 -7.46
CA PRO A 476 24.01 11.63 -7.12
C PRO A 476 23.76 11.18 -5.68
N HIS A 477 24.79 10.65 -5.00
CA HIS A 477 24.66 10.20 -3.62
C HIS A 477 24.32 11.37 -2.71
N ARG A 478 23.27 11.19 -1.90
CA ARG A 478 22.77 12.22 -0.97
C ARG A 478 23.38 12.09 0.42
N GLY A 479 24.17 11.05 0.66
CA GLY A 479 24.99 10.89 1.85
C GLY A 479 26.10 9.85 1.67
N TYR A 480 27.19 10.05 2.41
CA TYR A 480 28.38 9.21 2.38
C TYR A 480 28.77 8.76 3.79
N PRO A 481 29.16 7.50 3.97
CA PRO A 481 29.84 7.07 5.19
C PRO A 481 31.25 7.62 5.25
N VAL A 482 31.62 8.11 6.43
CA VAL A 482 32.95 8.64 6.72
C VAL A 482 33.73 7.56 7.45
N ILE A 483 34.92 7.24 6.94
CA ILE A 483 35.77 6.16 7.44
C ILE A 483 37.10 6.69 7.99
N ASN A 484 37.59 6.01 9.03
CA ASN A 484 38.93 6.17 9.57
C ASN A 484 39.56 4.79 9.75
N LYS A 485 40.70 4.52 9.08
CA LYS A 485 41.40 3.22 9.13
C LYS A 485 40.46 2.02 8.92
N GLY A 486 39.55 2.13 7.95
CA GLY A 486 38.58 1.07 7.60
C GLY A 486 37.36 0.93 8.54
N LYS A 487 37.24 1.79 9.57
CA LYS A 487 36.08 1.82 10.49
C LYS A 487 35.16 3.00 10.19
N LEU A 488 33.85 2.76 10.27
CA LEU A 488 32.83 3.80 10.16
C LEU A 488 32.89 4.74 11.37
N VAL A 489 33.16 6.03 11.15
CA VAL A 489 33.22 7.06 12.21
C VAL A 489 32.09 8.08 12.12
N GLY A 490 31.44 8.21 10.96
CA GLY A 490 30.34 9.14 10.75
C GLY A 490 29.58 8.92 9.45
N MET A 491 28.53 9.71 9.26
CA MET A 491 27.84 9.87 7.98
C MET A 491 27.74 11.36 7.69
N ILE A 492 27.96 11.76 6.44
CA ILE A 492 27.75 13.13 5.99
C ILE A 492 26.64 13.16 4.94
N THR A 493 25.74 14.13 5.01
CA THR A 493 24.63 14.32 4.07
C THR A 493 24.64 15.73 3.50
N ARG A 494 23.91 15.96 2.38
CA ARG A 494 23.78 17.32 1.81
C ARG A 494 23.28 18.35 2.83
N SER A 495 22.36 17.94 3.71
CA SER A 495 21.81 18.76 4.79
C SER A 495 22.82 19.17 5.86
N ASP A 496 23.97 18.50 5.96
CA ASP A 496 25.02 18.87 6.92
C ASP A 496 25.85 20.07 6.45
N PHE A 497 25.92 20.34 5.13
CA PHE A 497 26.59 21.55 4.61
C PHE A 497 25.78 22.82 4.83
N ALA A 498 24.45 22.73 4.82
CA ALA A 498 23.58 23.89 5.11
C ALA A 498 23.79 24.43 6.53
N LYS A 499 24.28 23.61 7.46
CA LYS A 499 24.62 24.04 8.83
C LYS A 499 25.87 24.93 8.86
N LEU A 500 26.77 24.83 7.88
CA LEU A 500 27.97 25.67 7.76
C LEU A 500 27.65 27.04 7.18
N GLU A 501 26.78 27.11 6.17
CA GLU A 501 26.40 28.40 5.54
C GLU A 501 25.76 29.35 6.56
N VAL A 502 24.94 28.82 7.48
CA VAL A 502 24.35 29.59 8.59
C VAL A 502 25.41 30.07 9.60
N LEU A 503 26.49 29.31 9.82
CA LEU A 503 27.59 29.68 10.71
C LEU A 503 28.52 30.73 10.06
N GLU A 504 28.74 30.64 8.75
CA GLU A 504 29.53 31.61 7.96
C GLU A 504 28.79 32.96 7.79
N GLU A 505 27.46 32.95 7.60
CA GLU A 505 26.63 34.18 7.60
C GLU A 505 26.60 34.86 8.98
N SER A 506 26.60 34.08 10.06
CA SER A 506 26.62 34.63 11.43
C SER A 506 27.96 35.29 11.78
N GLN A 507 29.07 34.75 11.28
CA GLN A 507 30.41 35.33 11.49
C GLN A 507 30.66 36.57 10.62
N SER A 508 30.17 36.58 9.38
CA SER A 508 30.28 37.75 8.50
C SER A 508 29.42 38.92 8.97
N LEU A 509 28.25 38.68 9.58
CA LEU A 509 27.49 39.76 10.25
C LEU A 509 28.22 40.35 11.46
N SER A 510 28.97 39.54 12.21
CA SER A 510 29.71 40.03 13.39
C SER A 510 30.93 40.90 13.03
N LEU A 511 31.55 40.65 11.87
CA LEU A 511 32.71 41.38 11.36
C LEU A 511 32.35 42.74 10.74
N ILE A 512 31.10 42.94 10.30
CA ILE A 512 30.64 44.23 9.77
C ILE A 512 30.34 45.22 10.91
N THR A 513 30.17 44.75 12.15
CA THR A 513 29.90 45.60 13.34
C THR A 513 31.14 46.05 14.11
N SER A 514 32.35 45.62 13.75
CA SER A 514 33.59 45.93 14.48
C SER A 514 34.64 46.57 13.56
N SER A 515 34.34 47.79 13.13
CA SER A 515 35.33 48.71 12.59
C SER A 515 36.20 49.29 13.72
N THR A 516 37.31 48.63 14.06
CA THR A 516 38.50 49.31 14.60
C THR A 516 39.78 48.48 14.42
N THR A 517 40.62 48.95 13.50
CA THR A 517 42.10 48.91 13.50
C THR A 517 42.81 47.69 14.09
N LEU A 518 43.39 46.85 13.20
CA LEU A 518 44.76 46.30 13.30
C LEU A 518 45.13 45.66 11.93
N PRO A 519 46.34 45.88 11.37
CA PRO A 519 46.75 45.33 10.08
C PRO A 519 47.44 43.96 10.24
N ASN A 520 47.26 43.10 9.23
CA ASN A 520 48.00 41.85 8.97
C ASN A 520 47.83 40.71 10.00
N ALA A 521 46.71 39.98 9.89
CA ALA A 521 46.71 38.55 10.13
C ALA A 521 46.26 37.88 8.84
N SER A 522 47.20 37.23 8.14
CA SER A 522 46.90 36.32 7.05
C SER A 522 45.86 35.30 7.53
N LEU A 523 44.66 35.33 6.96
CA LEU A 523 43.68 34.26 7.13
C LEU A 523 44.30 32.97 6.56
N SER A 524 44.95 32.18 7.40
CA SER A 524 45.15 30.77 7.11
C SER A 524 43.77 30.12 7.23
N THR A 525 43.02 30.07 6.13
CA THR A 525 41.88 29.17 5.99
C THR A 525 42.42 27.75 6.01
N THR A 526 42.67 27.22 7.20
CA THR A 526 42.86 25.78 7.36
C THR A 526 41.58 25.12 6.86
N PRO A 527 41.64 24.24 5.84
CA PRO A 527 40.46 23.60 5.31
C PRO A 527 39.77 22.85 6.45
N LEU A 528 38.48 23.13 6.70
CA LEU A 528 37.71 22.32 7.64
C LEU A 528 37.64 20.90 7.09
N ASP A 529 37.86 19.92 7.95
CA ASP A 529 37.71 18.50 7.60
C ASP A 529 36.26 18.04 7.75
N VAL A 530 35.84 17.06 6.95
CA VAL A 530 34.53 16.39 7.03
C VAL A 530 34.22 15.88 8.44
N SER A 531 35.24 15.52 9.23
CA SER A 531 35.08 15.06 10.62
C SER A 531 34.47 16.09 11.58
N SER A 532 34.51 17.37 11.21
CA SER A 532 33.93 18.48 11.98
C SER A 532 32.41 18.61 11.80
N ILE A 533 31.88 18.23 10.63
CA ILE A 533 30.47 18.42 10.25
C ILE A 533 29.67 17.13 10.11
N MET A 534 30.32 15.97 10.08
CA MET A 534 29.65 14.69 9.95
C MET A 534 28.72 14.39 11.14
N THR A 535 27.63 13.69 10.87
CA THR A 535 26.82 13.05 11.90
C THR A 535 27.63 11.91 12.53
N ARG A 536 28.04 12.10 13.78
CA ARG A 536 28.82 11.11 14.54
C ARG A 536 27.93 9.97 15.03
N LYS A 537 28.47 8.75 15.04
CA LYS A 537 27.76 7.52 15.44
C LYS A 537 26.45 7.29 14.66
N PRO A 538 26.53 7.09 13.33
CA PRO A 538 25.35 6.80 12.53
C PRO A 538 24.68 5.50 12.98
N ILE A 539 23.35 5.45 12.84
CA ILE A 539 22.58 4.22 13.08
C ILE A 539 22.94 3.21 11.99
N THR A 540 23.20 1.97 12.38
CA THR A 540 23.62 0.90 11.48
C THR A 540 22.84 -0.38 11.74
N VAL A 541 22.83 -1.28 10.77
CA VAL A 541 22.26 -2.63 10.87
C VAL A 541 23.30 -3.67 10.51
N ARG A 542 23.08 -4.92 10.89
CA ARG A 542 23.92 -6.05 10.53
C ARG A 542 23.40 -6.72 9.26
N GLY A 543 24.28 -7.41 8.53
CA GLY A 543 23.88 -8.10 7.29
C GLY A 543 22.76 -9.14 7.47
N HIS A 544 22.66 -9.76 8.64
CA HIS A 544 21.62 -10.76 8.95
C HIS A 544 20.33 -10.16 9.55
N ASP A 545 20.27 -8.84 9.76
CA ASP A 545 19.05 -8.22 10.31
C ASP A 545 17.91 -8.31 9.29
N PRO A 546 16.68 -8.65 9.71
CA PRO A 546 15.56 -8.81 8.78
C PRO A 546 15.14 -7.47 8.17
N LEU A 547 14.52 -7.52 6.97
CA LEU A 547 14.00 -6.32 6.29
C LEU A 547 13.05 -5.49 7.17
N SER A 548 12.28 -6.12 8.06
CA SER A 548 11.42 -5.41 9.03
C SER A 548 12.22 -4.45 9.92
N GLN A 549 13.42 -4.85 10.36
CA GLN A 549 14.33 -4.05 11.18
C GLN A 549 15.00 -2.93 10.38
N VAL A 550 15.26 -3.15 9.09
CA VAL A 550 15.77 -2.13 8.16
C VAL A 550 14.72 -1.05 7.91
N LEU A 551 13.50 -1.45 7.56
CA LEU A 551 12.35 -0.56 7.33
C LEU A 551 12.03 0.27 8.57
N TYR A 552 12.10 -0.36 9.74
CA TYR A 552 11.99 0.32 11.01
C TYR A 552 13.01 1.44 11.16
N SER A 553 14.29 1.14 11.00
CA SER A 553 15.37 2.11 11.21
C SER A 553 15.22 3.32 10.28
N LEU A 554 14.85 3.11 9.01
CA LEU A 554 14.62 4.18 8.04
C LEU A 554 13.39 5.05 8.33
N ASN A 555 12.29 4.45 8.82
CA ASN A 555 11.06 5.20 9.10
C ASN A 555 11.09 5.86 10.48
N HIS A 556 11.59 5.15 11.48
CA HIS A 556 11.64 5.59 12.86
C HIS A 556 12.60 6.77 13.05
N TYR A 557 13.85 6.61 12.62
CA TYR A 557 14.85 7.67 12.74
C TYR A 557 14.76 8.71 11.61
N LYS A 558 13.79 8.56 10.70
CA LYS A 558 13.61 9.41 9.50
C LYS A 558 14.90 9.61 8.71
N ILE A 559 15.76 8.59 8.68
CA ILE A 559 17.03 8.60 7.97
C ILE A 559 16.86 8.05 6.56
N GLY A 560 17.58 8.63 5.59
CA GLY A 560 17.51 8.22 4.18
C GLY A 560 18.50 7.13 3.79
N HIS A 561 19.54 6.91 4.60
CA HIS A 561 20.64 5.99 4.33
C HIS A 561 20.98 5.21 5.60
N LEU A 562 21.11 3.91 5.48
CA LEU A 562 21.38 3.00 6.59
C LEU A 562 22.59 2.14 6.26
N PRO A 563 23.78 2.41 6.85
CA PRO A 563 24.95 1.57 6.65
C PRO A 563 24.74 0.19 7.26
N VAL A 564 25.12 -0.83 6.49
CA VAL A 564 25.14 -2.23 6.90
C VAL A 564 26.57 -2.59 7.28
N MET A 565 26.73 -3.12 8.48
CA MET A 565 28.04 -3.41 9.07
C MET A 565 28.22 -4.93 9.26
N ASP A 566 29.44 -5.39 9.08
CA ASP A 566 29.92 -6.66 9.65
C ASP A 566 31.02 -6.34 10.65
N GLN A 567 30.74 -6.60 11.92
CA GLN A 567 31.61 -6.27 13.05
C GLN A 567 32.02 -4.78 13.07
N SER A 568 33.16 -4.44 12.45
CA SER A 568 33.73 -3.08 12.40
C SER A 568 33.90 -2.54 10.97
N GLN A 569 33.51 -3.29 9.94
CA GLN A 569 33.62 -2.89 8.54
C GLN A 569 32.25 -2.65 7.90
N ILE A 570 32.20 -1.76 6.92
CA ILE A 570 30.99 -1.47 6.14
C ILE A 570 30.85 -2.57 5.09
N LEU A 571 29.76 -3.32 5.14
CA LEU A 571 29.38 -4.29 4.12
C LEU A 571 28.60 -3.66 2.98
N GLY A 572 27.79 -2.65 3.29
CA GLY A 572 26.85 -2.09 2.35
C GLY A 572 26.11 -0.89 2.89
N ILE A 573 25.22 -0.33 2.07
CA ILE A 573 24.29 0.72 2.48
C ILE A 573 22.90 0.40 1.93
N ILE A 574 21.86 0.69 2.71
CA ILE A 574 20.47 0.51 2.30
C ILE A 574 19.76 1.87 2.28
N THR A 575 19.05 2.14 1.19
CA THR A 575 18.15 3.29 1.05
C THR A 575 16.71 2.84 0.87
N ARG A 576 15.75 3.77 0.96
CA ARG A 576 14.34 3.48 0.65
C ARG A 576 14.13 3.01 -0.79
N ALA A 577 14.93 3.53 -1.71
CA ALA A 577 14.88 3.14 -3.12
C ALA A 577 15.27 1.68 -3.32
N ASP A 578 16.26 1.19 -2.56
CA ASP A 578 16.69 -0.22 -2.62
C ASP A 578 15.58 -1.17 -2.15
N ILE A 579 14.84 -0.77 -1.11
CA ILE A 579 13.72 -1.57 -0.60
C ILE A 579 12.58 -1.60 -1.63
N ILE A 580 12.22 -0.44 -2.20
CA ILE A 580 11.20 -0.35 -3.25
C ILE A 580 11.61 -1.15 -4.49
N ARG A 581 12.89 -1.15 -4.85
CA ARG A 581 13.42 -1.96 -5.95
C ARG A 581 13.20 -3.45 -5.69
N VAL A 582 13.63 -3.94 -4.53
CA VAL A 582 13.49 -5.36 -4.17
C VAL A 582 12.01 -5.75 -4.02
N GLU A 583 11.17 -4.89 -3.43
CA GLU A 583 9.73 -5.09 -3.32
C GLU A 583 9.07 -5.13 -4.70
N SER A 584 9.42 -4.23 -5.60
CA SER A 584 8.95 -4.21 -7.00
C SER A 584 9.41 -5.46 -7.76
N GLU A 585 10.65 -5.91 -7.56
CA GLU A 585 11.18 -7.14 -8.15
C GLU A 585 10.44 -8.38 -7.64
N GLN A 586 10.10 -8.43 -6.35
CA GLN A 586 9.30 -9.51 -5.77
C GLN A 586 7.82 -9.46 -6.17
N LEU A 587 7.19 -8.29 -6.23
CA LEU A 587 5.82 -8.07 -6.73
C LEU A 587 5.71 -8.42 -8.23
N CYS A 588 6.79 -8.24 -8.98
CA CYS A 588 6.91 -8.70 -10.37
C CYS A 588 7.22 -10.20 -10.50
N GLY A 589 7.33 -10.95 -9.39
CA GLY A 589 7.55 -12.40 -9.39
C GLY A 589 8.98 -12.86 -9.69
N ARG A 590 10.00 -12.00 -9.53
CA ARG A 590 11.40 -12.36 -9.75
C ARG A 590 12.05 -12.88 -8.47
N SER A 591 11.79 -14.15 -8.12
CA SER A 591 12.77 -14.94 -7.37
C SER A 591 13.65 -15.69 -8.37
N GLY A 592 14.97 -15.50 -8.27
CA GLY A 592 15.95 -16.31 -8.99
C GLY A 592 16.60 -15.60 -10.17
N ALA A 593 17.47 -14.63 -9.90
CA ALA A 593 18.54 -14.28 -10.82
C ALA A 593 19.53 -15.45 -10.89
N ARG A 594 19.18 -16.50 -11.63
CA ARG A 594 20.12 -17.30 -12.44
C ARG A 594 19.48 -18.34 -13.37
N ASP A 595 18.22 -18.75 -13.20
CA ASP A 595 17.72 -19.90 -14.00
C ASP A 595 16.35 -19.81 -14.69
N LEU A 596 15.58 -18.71 -14.61
CA LEU A 596 14.25 -18.71 -15.24
C LEU A 596 13.97 -17.43 -16.02
N ILE A 597 14.19 -17.52 -17.33
CA ILE A 597 13.48 -16.75 -18.35
C ILE A 597 11.98 -16.94 -18.08
N ALA A 598 11.33 -15.92 -17.52
CA ALA A 598 9.88 -15.91 -17.37
C ALA A 598 9.26 -16.13 -18.75
N LYS A 599 8.55 -17.25 -18.93
CA LYS A 599 7.58 -17.41 -20.02
C LYS A 599 6.47 -16.39 -19.75
N ASN A 600 6.68 -15.15 -20.18
CA ASN A 600 5.56 -14.28 -20.53
C ASN A 600 4.74 -15.05 -21.57
N ASP A 601 3.41 -15.07 -21.41
CA ASP A 601 2.55 -15.54 -22.50
C ASP A 601 2.93 -14.76 -23.78
N PRO A 602 3.19 -15.47 -24.90
CA PRO A 602 3.66 -14.83 -26.12
C PRO A 602 2.65 -13.79 -26.60
N SER A 603 3.13 -12.74 -27.25
CA SER A 603 2.23 -11.74 -27.81
C SER A 603 1.39 -12.36 -28.93
N TYR A 604 0.09 -12.07 -28.93
CA TYR A 604 -0.86 -12.69 -29.85
C TYR A 604 -1.17 -11.76 -31.02
N VAL A 605 -0.98 -12.21 -32.27
CA VAL A 605 -1.25 -11.42 -33.48
C VAL A 605 -2.75 -11.47 -33.81
N ILE A 606 -3.42 -10.32 -33.83
CA ILE A 606 -4.86 -10.22 -34.15
C ILE A 606 -5.14 -9.61 -35.53
N TYR A 607 -4.14 -8.98 -36.14
CA TYR A 607 -4.23 -8.44 -37.50
C TYR A 607 -2.84 -8.41 -38.10
N GLN A 608 -2.71 -8.79 -39.37
CA GLN A 608 -1.47 -8.72 -40.11
C GLN A 608 -1.74 -8.53 -41.60
N THR A 609 -0.89 -7.75 -42.26
CA THR A 609 -0.82 -7.67 -43.73
C THR A 609 0.63 -7.77 -44.17
N ARG A 610 0.84 -8.41 -45.32
CA ARG A 610 2.15 -8.74 -45.88
C ARG A 610 2.22 -8.24 -47.32
N ASP A 611 3.32 -7.58 -47.66
CA ASP A 611 3.73 -7.26 -49.02
C ASP A 611 4.81 -8.26 -49.49
N PRO A 612 5.15 -8.34 -50.79
CA PRO A 612 6.23 -9.19 -51.28
C PRO A 612 7.56 -8.90 -50.55
N ALA A 613 8.24 -9.94 -50.07
CA ALA A 613 9.48 -9.80 -49.31
C ALA A 613 10.69 -9.62 -50.25
N ILE A 614 10.82 -8.44 -50.86
CA ILE A 614 11.85 -8.10 -51.85
C ILE A 614 13.02 -7.30 -51.26
N GLY A 615 13.01 -7.00 -49.95
CA GLY A 615 14.03 -6.17 -49.32
C GLY A 615 15.26 -6.95 -48.86
N ARG A 616 16.38 -6.23 -48.69
CA ARG A 616 17.67 -6.78 -48.20
C ARG A 616 17.82 -6.74 -46.68
N GLY A 617 16.84 -6.19 -45.98
CA GLY A 617 16.81 -6.01 -44.53
C GLY A 617 15.45 -5.48 -44.08
N LYS A 618 15.23 -5.33 -42.77
CA LYS A 618 13.93 -4.94 -42.20
C LYS A 618 14.05 -3.87 -41.13
N ILE A 619 13.14 -2.91 -41.19
CA ILE A 619 12.97 -1.84 -40.21
C ILE A 619 11.68 -2.10 -39.41
N LEU A 620 11.78 -2.15 -38.09
CA LEU A 620 10.60 -2.19 -37.22
C LEU A 620 10.23 -0.78 -36.77
N LEU A 621 8.98 -0.40 -36.98
CA LEU A 621 8.42 0.86 -36.51
C LEU A 621 7.20 0.59 -35.60
N PRO A 622 7.37 0.58 -34.27
CA PRO A 622 6.26 0.50 -33.33
C PRO A 622 5.53 1.85 -33.24
N ILE A 623 4.25 1.86 -33.58
CA ILE A 623 3.41 3.05 -33.53
C ILE A 623 2.73 3.12 -32.16
N ILE A 624 3.40 3.76 -31.20
CA ILE A 624 2.90 3.94 -29.83
C ILE A 624 2.03 5.21 -29.71
N ASN A 625 2.41 6.27 -30.41
CA ASN A 625 1.67 7.54 -30.42
C ASN A 625 1.20 7.87 -31.84
N ILE A 626 -0.12 7.97 -32.01
CA ILE A 626 -0.77 8.23 -33.29
C ILE A 626 -0.42 9.62 -33.84
N GLN A 627 -0.20 10.61 -32.96
CA GLN A 627 0.09 12.00 -33.37
C GLN A 627 1.46 12.14 -34.04
N THR A 628 2.46 11.40 -33.57
CA THR A 628 3.83 11.42 -34.12
C THR A 628 4.04 10.38 -35.22
N ALA A 629 3.05 9.51 -35.46
CA ALA A 629 3.16 8.41 -36.40
C ALA A 629 3.49 8.85 -37.84
N PRO A 630 2.88 9.90 -38.42
CA PRO A 630 3.16 10.29 -39.82
C PRO A 630 4.63 10.64 -40.05
N ALA A 631 5.22 11.44 -39.17
CA ALA A 631 6.61 11.87 -39.33
C ALA A 631 7.61 10.71 -39.14
N LEU A 632 7.34 9.81 -38.19
CA LEU A 632 8.16 8.60 -38.01
C LEU A 632 8.04 7.62 -39.17
N LEU A 633 6.85 7.51 -39.77
CA LEU A 633 6.59 6.71 -40.96
C LEU A 633 7.38 7.24 -42.15
N ASP A 634 7.38 8.55 -42.39
CA ASP A 634 8.20 9.17 -43.45
C ASP A 634 9.70 8.96 -43.19
N LEU A 635 10.16 9.01 -41.93
CA LEU A 635 11.59 8.80 -41.58
C LEU A 635 12.01 7.37 -41.89
N ALA A 636 11.20 6.41 -41.46
CA ALA A 636 11.44 5.00 -41.71
C ALA A 636 11.37 4.67 -43.21
N ALA A 637 10.45 5.30 -43.96
CA ALA A 637 10.32 5.10 -45.40
C ALA A 637 11.53 5.64 -46.19
N GLY A 638 12.07 6.80 -45.80
CA GLY A 638 13.29 7.35 -46.40
C GLY A 638 14.49 6.42 -46.25
N ILE A 639 14.69 5.88 -45.03
CA ILE A 639 15.76 4.90 -44.75
C ILE A 639 15.51 3.59 -45.49
N ALA A 640 14.26 3.09 -45.51
CA ALA A 640 13.90 1.86 -46.21
C ALA A 640 14.19 1.96 -47.71
N SER A 641 13.81 3.07 -48.34
CA SER A 641 14.05 3.32 -49.77
C SER A 641 15.53 3.46 -50.10
N ASP A 642 16.33 4.06 -49.22
CA ASP A 642 17.79 4.18 -49.38
C ASP A 642 18.51 2.84 -49.33
N ARG A 643 18.17 1.97 -48.38
CA ARG A 643 18.85 0.68 -48.19
C ARG A 643 18.19 -0.50 -48.89
N GLY A 644 17.05 -0.28 -49.53
CA GLY A 644 16.21 -1.36 -50.05
C GLY A 644 15.70 -2.28 -48.93
N TYR A 645 15.35 -1.72 -47.77
CA TYR A 645 14.79 -2.45 -46.63
C TYR A 645 13.27 -2.49 -46.69
N GLU A 646 12.68 -3.44 -45.99
CA GLU A 646 11.25 -3.56 -45.78
C GLU A 646 10.83 -2.83 -44.50
N LEU A 647 9.62 -2.28 -44.48
CA LEU A 647 9.09 -1.60 -43.31
C LEU A 647 8.04 -2.48 -42.61
N GLU A 648 8.27 -2.82 -41.34
CA GLU A 648 7.33 -3.55 -40.48
C GLU A 648 6.72 -2.58 -39.45
N CYS A 649 5.45 -2.19 -39.65
CA CYS A 649 4.73 -1.36 -38.70
C CYS A 649 3.98 -2.21 -37.66
N LEU A 650 4.23 -1.96 -36.38
CA LEU A 650 3.64 -2.72 -35.26
C LEU A 650 2.81 -1.81 -34.35
N MET A 651 1.60 -2.25 -34.01
CA MET A 651 0.83 -1.70 -32.90
C MET A 651 0.63 -2.79 -31.85
N VAL A 652 0.81 -2.43 -30.57
CA VAL A 652 0.62 -3.36 -29.45
C VAL A 652 -0.50 -2.83 -28.56
N ASP A 653 -1.54 -3.63 -28.38
CA ASP A 653 -2.60 -3.36 -27.43
C ASP A 653 -2.31 -4.08 -26.10
N VAL A 654 -2.38 -3.33 -24.99
CA VAL A 654 -1.99 -3.83 -23.67
C VAL A 654 -3.21 -4.34 -22.92
N VAL A 655 -3.21 -5.62 -22.56
CA VAL A 655 -4.30 -6.25 -21.79
C VAL A 655 -3.90 -6.54 -20.34
N PRO A 656 -4.84 -6.47 -19.38
CA PRO A 656 -4.53 -6.75 -17.98
C PRO A 656 -4.00 -8.18 -17.76
N ARG A 657 -3.01 -8.34 -16.86
CA ARG A 657 -2.33 -9.63 -16.59
C ARG A 657 -3.23 -10.79 -16.14
N PHE A 658 -4.45 -10.51 -15.70
CA PHE A 658 -5.43 -11.53 -15.30
C PHE A 658 -6.28 -12.07 -16.47
N ARG A 659 -6.10 -11.57 -17.71
CA ARG A 659 -6.79 -12.07 -18.92
C ARG A 659 -5.77 -12.52 -19.97
N PRO A 660 -5.79 -13.76 -20.45
CA PRO A 660 -4.85 -14.19 -21.49
C PRO A 660 -4.93 -13.33 -22.76
N PRO A 661 -3.79 -12.98 -23.41
CA PRO A 661 -3.79 -12.17 -24.63
C PRO A 661 -4.63 -12.78 -25.75
N ALA A 662 -4.65 -14.11 -25.86
CA ALA A 662 -5.42 -14.85 -26.87
C ALA A 662 -6.95 -14.80 -26.66
N GLN A 663 -7.44 -14.49 -25.45
CA GLN A 663 -8.86 -14.49 -25.10
C GLN A 663 -9.43 -13.08 -24.94
N SER A 664 -8.64 -12.05 -25.21
CA SER A 664 -9.02 -10.65 -24.98
C SER A 664 -9.67 -10.04 -26.22
N ALA A 665 -10.89 -9.50 -26.07
CA ALA A 665 -11.56 -8.78 -27.13
C ALA A 665 -10.97 -7.36 -27.28
N VAL A 666 -10.51 -7.03 -28.49
CA VAL A 666 -9.86 -5.74 -28.80
C VAL A 666 -10.52 -5.10 -30.02
N SER A 667 -10.86 -3.82 -29.91
CA SER A 667 -11.33 -3.02 -31.05
C SER A 667 -10.15 -2.60 -31.93
N THR A 668 -10.13 -3.01 -33.19
CA THR A 668 -9.03 -2.71 -34.13
C THR A 668 -9.29 -1.51 -35.04
N THR A 669 -10.44 -0.83 -34.89
CA THR A 669 -10.92 0.17 -35.85
C THR A 669 -9.98 1.37 -35.98
N GLU A 670 -9.54 1.96 -34.86
CA GLU A 670 -8.62 3.10 -34.86
C GLU A 670 -7.22 2.70 -35.34
N TYR A 671 -6.72 1.54 -34.88
CA TYR A 671 -5.42 1.00 -35.29
C TYR A 671 -5.34 0.76 -36.81
N ARG A 672 -6.40 0.22 -37.42
CA ARG A 672 -6.47 -0.01 -38.86
C ARG A 672 -6.44 1.28 -39.68
N LYS A 673 -6.99 2.40 -39.19
CA LYS A 673 -6.91 3.69 -39.90
C LYS A 673 -5.47 4.16 -40.04
N VAL A 674 -4.68 4.05 -38.96
CA VAL A 674 -3.26 4.45 -38.95
C VAL A 674 -2.41 3.52 -39.82
N LEU A 675 -2.62 2.20 -39.74
CA LEU A 675 -1.89 1.24 -40.56
C LEU A 675 -2.23 1.35 -42.07
N ARG A 676 -3.44 1.80 -42.43
CA ARG A 676 -3.77 2.13 -43.83
C ARG A 676 -3.00 3.35 -44.34
N ALA A 677 -2.69 4.32 -43.48
CA ALA A 677 -1.85 5.46 -43.86
C ALA A 677 -0.42 5.01 -44.16
N ALA A 678 0.13 4.08 -43.37
CA ALA A 678 1.46 3.50 -43.61
C ALA A 678 1.57 2.83 -45.00
N LYS A 679 0.50 2.16 -45.47
CA LYS A 679 0.49 1.54 -46.81
C LYS A 679 0.59 2.54 -47.96
N ARG A 680 0.18 3.80 -47.77
CA ARG A 680 0.32 4.83 -48.81
C ARG A 680 1.78 5.18 -49.08
N LEU A 681 2.69 4.85 -48.17
CA LEU A 681 4.13 5.03 -48.37
C LEU A 681 4.71 4.09 -49.41
N ARG A 682 4.08 2.92 -49.65
CA ARG A 682 4.49 1.97 -50.68
C ARG A 682 4.55 2.66 -52.04
N ASP A 683 3.50 3.38 -52.40
CA ASP A 683 3.37 4.02 -53.72
C ASP A 683 4.29 5.25 -53.83
N ARG A 684 4.56 5.95 -52.71
CA ARG A 684 5.43 7.14 -52.68
C ARG A 684 6.93 6.80 -52.71
N TYR A 685 7.36 5.79 -51.95
CA TYR A 685 8.78 5.46 -51.76
C TYR A 685 9.22 4.17 -52.46
N SER A 686 8.30 3.44 -53.11
CA SER A 686 8.54 2.14 -53.74
C SER A 686 9.16 1.10 -52.79
N ILE A 687 8.61 0.98 -51.58
CA ILE A 687 9.06 0.07 -50.52
C ILE A 687 7.98 -0.93 -50.14
N SER A 688 8.37 -2.10 -49.64
CA SER A 688 7.41 -3.10 -49.12
C SER A 688 7.01 -2.76 -47.68
N VAL A 689 5.70 -2.69 -47.41
CA VAL A 689 5.17 -2.28 -46.09
C VAL A 689 4.31 -3.39 -45.49
N HIS A 690 4.82 -3.99 -44.42
CA HIS A 690 4.10 -4.96 -43.60
C HIS A 690 3.47 -4.27 -42.41
N THR A 691 2.23 -4.62 -42.04
CA THR A 691 1.58 -4.05 -40.86
C THR A 691 1.01 -5.13 -39.96
N GLN A 692 1.13 -4.99 -38.64
CA GLN A 692 0.62 -5.95 -37.67
C GLN A 692 0.07 -5.27 -36.40
N ILE A 693 -0.97 -5.87 -35.81
CA ILE A 693 -1.51 -5.53 -34.48
C ILE A 693 -1.35 -6.76 -33.60
N ARG A 694 -0.65 -6.60 -32.47
CA ARG A 694 -0.45 -7.64 -31.45
C ARG A 694 -1.12 -7.25 -30.13
N VAL A 695 -1.54 -8.24 -29.36
CA VAL A 695 -2.05 -8.09 -28.00
C VAL A 695 -1.02 -8.66 -27.04
N SER A 696 -0.67 -7.94 -25.98
CA SER A 696 0.31 -8.41 -24.99
C SER A 696 0.07 -7.80 -23.61
N HIS A 697 0.69 -8.37 -22.59
CA HIS A 697 0.77 -7.78 -21.26
C HIS A 697 1.85 -6.70 -21.13
N ASP A 698 2.82 -6.69 -22.04
CA ASP A 698 3.96 -5.79 -22.00
C ASP A 698 4.40 -5.37 -23.41
N VAL A 699 4.45 -4.06 -23.65
CA VAL A 699 4.78 -3.50 -24.98
C VAL A 699 6.22 -3.84 -25.36
N SER A 700 7.17 -3.73 -24.44
CA SER A 700 8.59 -4.05 -24.69
C SER A 700 8.78 -5.51 -25.10
N SER A 701 8.15 -6.43 -24.38
CA SER A 701 8.22 -7.87 -24.66
C SER A 701 7.68 -8.20 -26.04
N ALA A 702 6.54 -7.63 -26.43
CA ALA A 702 5.97 -7.83 -27.76
C ALA A 702 6.88 -7.28 -28.88
N ILE A 703 7.52 -6.13 -28.66
CA ILE A 703 8.46 -5.55 -29.63
C ILE A 703 9.71 -6.41 -29.75
N LEU A 704 10.29 -6.86 -28.64
CA LEU A 704 11.47 -7.75 -28.63
C LEU A 704 11.18 -9.09 -29.29
N GLU A 705 9.97 -9.63 -29.09
CA GLU A 705 9.51 -10.83 -29.78
C GLU A 705 9.48 -10.62 -31.30
N VAL A 706 8.92 -9.50 -31.78
CA VAL A 706 8.96 -9.17 -33.21
C VAL A 706 10.38 -8.97 -33.74
N ILE A 707 11.26 -8.32 -32.98
CA ILE A 707 12.67 -8.12 -33.37
C ILE A 707 13.32 -9.47 -33.66
N ARG A 708 13.12 -10.44 -32.76
CA ARG A 708 13.64 -11.81 -32.88
C ARG A 708 12.95 -12.59 -33.99
N ASP A 709 11.62 -12.61 -34.02
CA ASP A 709 10.84 -13.40 -34.98
C ASP A 709 11.08 -12.94 -36.42
N ARG A 710 11.16 -11.63 -36.63
CA ARG A 710 11.26 -11.03 -37.97
C ARG A 710 12.70 -10.77 -38.40
N HIS A 711 13.68 -10.92 -37.50
CA HIS A 711 15.09 -10.60 -37.74
C HIS A 711 15.22 -9.15 -38.18
N ILE A 712 14.83 -8.24 -37.29
CA ILE A 712 14.84 -6.80 -37.56
C ILE A 712 16.28 -6.28 -37.52
N ASP A 713 16.66 -5.43 -38.48
CA ASP A 713 17.98 -4.80 -38.54
C ASP A 713 18.03 -3.45 -37.82
N LEU A 714 16.91 -2.70 -37.88
CA LEU A 714 16.78 -1.37 -37.29
C LEU A 714 15.41 -1.20 -36.64
N LEU A 715 15.40 -0.86 -35.35
CA LEU A 715 14.23 -0.40 -34.62
C LEU A 715 14.16 1.13 -34.65
N ILE A 716 13.07 1.71 -35.16
CA ILE A 716 12.80 3.16 -35.10
C ILE A 716 11.63 3.39 -34.15
N MET A 717 11.77 4.28 -33.17
CA MET A 717 10.72 4.57 -32.20
C MET A 717 10.65 6.06 -31.84
N GLY A 718 9.42 6.56 -31.71
CA GLY A 718 9.18 7.90 -31.18
C GLY A 718 9.32 7.97 -29.67
N TRP A 719 9.90 9.05 -29.15
CA TRP A 719 9.97 9.34 -27.72
C TRP A 719 9.39 10.73 -27.38
N LYS A 720 8.70 10.83 -26.24
CA LYS A 720 7.97 12.04 -25.80
C LYS A 720 8.77 13.04 -24.98
N GLY A 721 9.97 12.70 -24.48
CA GLY A 721 10.88 13.67 -23.85
C GLY A 721 10.77 13.86 -22.33
N THR A 722 9.72 13.36 -21.64
CA THR A 722 9.55 13.54 -20.18
C THR A 722 9.01 12.29 -19.48
N THR A 723 9.52 11.99 -18.27
CA THR A 723 8.99 10.98 -17.35
C THR A 723 9.16 11.41 -15.90
N ASP A 724 8.11 11.25 -15.07
CA ASP A 724 8.09 11.62 -13.64
C ASP A 724 8.70 10.56 -12.71
N THR A 725 9.23 9.46 -13.27
CA THR A 725 9.84 8.37 -12.49
C THR A 725 11.34 8.58 -12.31
N PRO A 726 11.87 8.70 -11.07
CA PRO A 726 13.31 8.66 -10.84
C PRO A 726 13.89 7.30 -11.27
N ASP A 727 15.11 7.29 -11.81
CA ASP A 727 15.87 6.14 -12.36
C ASP A 727 15.55 5.68 -13.80
N ARG A 728 14.73 6.41 -14.58
CA ARG A 728 14.45 6.09 -15.99
C ARG A 728 14.69 7.29 -16.91
N ILE A 729 15.33 7.03 -18.05
CA ILE A 729 15.92 8.06 -18.94
C ILE A 729 14.91 8.44 -20.04
N PHE A 730 14.37 7.46 -20.75
CA PHE A 730 13.46 7.65 -21.88
C PHE A 730 12.05 7.04 -21.65
N GLY A 731 11.85 6.36 -20.51
CA GLY A 731 10.62 5.70 -20.11
C GLY A 731 10.69 4.18 -20.17
N THR A 732 9.70 3.50 -19.57
CA THR A 732 9.79 2.06 -19.26
C THR A 732 10.02 1.16 -20.47
N VAL A 733 9.34 1.46 -21.58
CA VAL A 733 9.44 0.71 -22.84
C VAL A 733 10.75 1.00 -23.56
N VAL A 734 11.08 2.29 -23.72
CA VAL A 734 12.27 2.73 -24.47
C VAL A 734 13.55 2.25 -23.79
N ASP A 735 13.67 2.41 -22.47
CA ASP A 735 14.86 1.99 -21.72
C ASP A 735 15.08 0.47 -21.78
N THR A 736 14.00 -0.31 -21.80
CA THR A 736 14.07 -1.78 -21.94
C THR A 736 14.56 -2.16 -23.34
N LEU A 737 14.07 -1.49 -24.39
CA LEU A 737 14.44 -1.77 -25.77
C LEU A 737 15.87 -1.33 -26.09
N VAL A 738 16.30 -0.17 -25.62
CA VAL A 738 17.70 0.29 -25.76
C VAL A 738 18.67 -0.71 -25.12
N ARG A 739 18.25 -1.35 -24.01
CA ARG A 739 19.08 -2.30 -23.25
C ARG A 739 19.06 -3.73 -23.81
N GLN A 740 17.97 -4.17 -24.44
CA GLN A 740 17.76 -5.58 -24.81
C GLN A 740 17.65 -5.84 -26.32
N ALA A 741 17.41 -4.82 -27.15
CA ALA A 741 17.30 -5.01 -28.59
C ALA A 741 18.66 -5.38 -29.20
N THR A 742 18.69 -6.50 -29.92
CA THR A 742 19.87 -7.02 -30.63
C THR A 742 20.18 -6.24 -31.92
N CYS A 743 19.17 -5.65 -32.55
CA CYS A 743 19.26 -4.82 -33.77
C CYS A 743 19.76 -3.41 -33.49
N ASP A 744 20.05 -2.57 -34.50
CA ASP A 744 20.27 -1.12 -34.31
C ASP A 744 19.00 -0.45 -33.74
N VAL A 745 19.13 0.62 -32.96
CA VAL A 745 18.00 1.34 -32.34
C VAL A 745 18.13 2.83 -32.61
N MET A 746 17.09 3.43 -33.16
CA MET A 746 16.96 4.85 -33.45
C MET A 746 15.75 5.42 -32.71
N LEU A 747 16.01 6.39 -31.84
CA LEU A 747 14.98 7.09 -31.07
C LEU A 747 14.81 8.50 -31.65
N ALA A 748 13.57 8.88 -31.96
CA ALA A 748 13.26 10.19 -32.51
C ALA A 748 12.30 10.96 -31.60
N LYS A 749 12.75 12.11 -31.09
CA LYS A 749 11.88 13.13 -30.51
C LYS A 749 11.52 14.11 -31.62
N MET A 750 10.26 14.12 -32.02
CA MET A 750 9.78 15.02 -33.08
C MET A 750 9.71 16.47 -32.57
N GLY A 751 10.27 17.40 -33.35
CA GLY A 751 10.16 18.84 -33.13
C GLY A 751 8.87 19.41 -33.71
N GLN A 752 8.78 20.74 -33.77
CA GLN A 752 7.60 21.45 -34.31
C GLN A 752 7.56 21.50 -35.85
N THR A 753 8.71 21.33 -36.52
CA THR A 753 8.82 21.35 -37.98
C THR A 753 8.53 19.97 -38.58
N SER A 754 7.75 19.94 -39.66
CA SER A 754 7.35 18.70 -40.34
C SER A 754 8.29 18.28 -41.48
N GLN A 755 9.12 19.20 -41.97
CA GLN A 755 10.13 18.94 -43.01
C GLN A 755 11.53 19.13 -42.43
N LEU A 756 12.41 18.15 -42.65
CA LEU A 756 13.77 18.15 -42.13
C LEU A 756 14.77 18.33 -43.28
N ASN A 757 15.23 19.57 -43.48
CA ASN A 757 16.21 19.90 -44.52
C ASN A 757 17.60 20.11 -43.95
N ARG A 758 17.71 20.79 -42.79
CA ARG A 758 18.99 21.20 -42.22
C ARG A 758 19.34 20.38 -40.99
N TRP A 759 20.47 19.67 -41.05
CA TRP A 759 20.86 18.66 -40.07
C TRP A 759 22.12 19.06 -39.32
N LEU A 760 22.09 19.07 -37.98
CA LEU A 760 23.28 19.22 -37.14
C LEU A 760 23.80 17.86 -36.69
N ILE A 761 25.07 17.56 -36.96
CA ILE A 761 25.69 16.26 -36.66
C ILE A 761 27.01 16.45 -35.89
N PRO A 762 27.04 16.19 -34.58
CA PRO A 762 28.29 16.16 -33.83
C PRO A 762 29.15 14.94 -34.16
N THR A 763 30.42 15.19 -34.44
CA THR A 763 31.39 14.15 -34.85
C THR A 763 32.12 13.49 -33.67
N ALA A 764 32.03 14.04 -32.46
CA ALA A 764 32.84 13.62 -31.29
C ALA A 764 32.24 12.48 -30.43
N GLY A 765 31.28 11.71 -30.94
CA GLY A 765 30.44 10.80 -30.11
C GLY A 765 30.77 9.30 -30.17
N GLY A 766 32.01 8.90 -30.50
CA GLY A 766 32.40 7.48 -30.54
C GLY A 766 31.73 6.66 -31.67
N PRO A 767 31.76 5.31 -31.60
CA PRO A 767 31.30 4.44 -32.69
C PRO A 767 29.80 4.54 -32.99
N HIS A 768 28.99 4.96 -32.01
CA HIS A 768 27.56 5.22 -32.22
C HIS A 768 27.30 6.50 -33.03
N SER A 769 28.16 7.53 -32.92
CA SER A 769 28.09 8.72 -33.80
C SER A 769 28.46 8.35 -35.23
N ALA A 770 29.48 7.50 -35.44
CA ALA A 770 29.79 6.97 -36.76
C ALA A 770 28.62 6.16 -37.36
N ARG A 771 27.91 5.38 -36.52
CA ARG A 771 26.70 4.65 -36.93
C ARG A 771 25.54 5.62 -37.25
N ALA A 772 25.37 6.70 -36.49
CA ALA A 772 24.37 7.73 -36.78
C ALA A 772 24.61 8.36 -38.15
N ILE A 773 25.85 8.75 -38.45
CA ILE A 773 26.25 9.28 -39.77
C ILE A 773 25.95 8.29 -40.90
N ALA A 774 26.07 6.97 -40.65
CA ALA A 774 25.77 5.96 -41.66
C ALA A 774 24.27 5.85 -42.03
N TRP A 775 23.36 6.35 -41.18
CA TRP A 775 21.92 6.40 -41.46
C TRP A 775 21.47 7.72 -42.09
N LEU A 776 22.34 8.74 -42.09
CA LEU A 776 22.04 10.09 -42.56
C LEU A 776 21.58 10.17 -44.03
N PRO A 777 22.13 9.43 -45.02
CA PRO A 777 21.68 9.52 -46.42
C PRO A 777 20.18 9.23 -46.60
N GLY A 778 19.67 8.18 -45.93
CA GLY A 778 18.25 7.83 -45.95
C GLY A 778 17.36 8.83 -45.20
N LEU A 779 17.87 9.43 -44.12
CA LEU A 779 17.18 10.49 -43.38
C LEU A 779 17.03 11.78 -44.22
N MET A 780 18.03 12.10 -45.05
CA MET A 780 18.04 13.32 -45.87
C MET A 780 17.11 13.26 -47.09
N LYS A 781 16.56 12.09 -47.46
CA LYS A 781 15.57 11.94 -48.56
C LYS A 781 14.23 12.63 -48.29
N GLN A 782 14.01 13.19 -47.10
CA GLN A 782 12.77 13.91 -46.76
C GLN A 782 12.70 15.32 -47.34
N GLY A 783 13.84 15.91 -47.67
CA GLY A 783 13.96 17.30 -48.09
C GLY A 783 14.35 17.46 -49.56
N PRO A 784 13.83 18.47 -50.29
CA PRO A 784 14.24 18.72 -51.67
C PRO A 784 15.70 19.20 -51.80
N HIS A 785 16.23 19.89 -50.77
CA HIS A 785 17.59 20.42 -50.73
C HIS A 785 18.18 20.28 -49.31
N PRO A 786 18.74 19.11 -48.95
CA PRO A 786 19.20 18.89 -47.60
C PRO A 786 20.59 19.49 -47.38
N GLU A 787 20.83 20.10 -46.21
CA GLU A 787 22.12 20.66 -45.77
C GLU A 787 22.61 19.95 -44.51
N ALA A 788 23.92 19.67 -44.43
CA ALA A 788 24.52 18.99 -43.27
C ALA A 788 25.59 19.87 -42.59
N PHE A 789 25.37 20.21 -41.32
CA PHE A 789 26.28 20.93 -40.45
C PHE A 789 26.99 19.93 -39.54
N LEU A 790 28.23 19.57 -39.86
CA LEU A 790 29.06 18.75 -39.00
C LEU A 790 29.71 19.66 -37.96
N CYS A 791 29.56 19.32 -36.69
CA CYS A 791 30.14 20.10 -35.61
C CYS A 791 31.08 19.30 -34.70
N HIS A 792 32.12 19.96 -34.21
CA HIS A 792 32.96 19.45 -33.14
C HIS A 792 32.91 20.45 -31.97
N VAL A 793 32.54 19.97 -30.79
CA VAL A 793 32.53 20.78 -29.56
C VAL A 793 33.69 20.34 -28.69
N SER A 794 34.65 21.23 -28.45
CA SER A 794 35.85 20.96 -27.66
C SER A 794 35.75 21.61 -26.27
N ASP A 795 36.37 21.00 -25.27
CA ASP A 795 36.51 21.62 -23.95
C ASP A 795 37.48 22.82 -24.00
N PRO A 796 37.23 23.88 -23.20
CA PRO A 796 38.13 25.03 -23.11
C PRO A 796 39.45 24.62 -22.42
N GLY A 797 40.43 24.23 -23.24
CA GLY A 797 41.73 23.72 -22.82
C GLY A 797 42.42 22.83 -23.85
N VAL A 798 41.70 22.36 -24.87
CA VAL A 798 42.25 21.57 -25.99
C VAL A 798 42.56 22.48 -27.19
N GLU A 799 43.74 22.34 -27.80
CA GLU A 799 44.13 23.14 -28.97
C GLU A 799 43.20 22.88 -30.19
N PRO A 800 42.68 23.94 -30.85
CA PRO A 800 41.68 23.80 -31.93
C PRO A 800 42.16 23.04 -33.18
N GLU A 801 43.46 23.05 -33.47
CA GLU A 801 44.01 22.52 -34.73
C GLU A 801 43.86 21.00 -34.89
N VAL A 802 43.99 20.24 -33.79
CA VAL A 802 43.83 18.76 -33.79
C VAL A 802 42.38 18.35 -34.06
N SER A 803 41.42 19.17 -33.64
CA SER A 803 39.97 18.91 -33.77
C SER A 803 39.46 19.13 -35.20
N MET A 804 40.09 20.04 -35.94
CA MET A 804 39.68 20.41 -37.30
C MET A 804 40.02 19.32 -38.34
N GLY A 805 41.16 18.63 -38.18
CA GLY A 805 41.56 17.55 -39.10
C GLY A 805 40.64 16.31 -39.05
N ALA A 806 40.04 16.01 -37.91
CA ALA A 806 39.05 14.93 -37.79
C ALA A 806 37.69 15.32 -38.42
N LEU A 807 37.29 16.58 -38.24
CA LEU A 807 36.07 17.14 -38.82
C LEU A 807 36.13 17.17 -40.35
N ASP A 808 37.27 17.56 -40.92
CA ASP A 808 37.47 17.58 -42.38
C ASP A 808 37.46 16.19 -43.02
N ARG A 809 37.94 15.17 -42.29
CA ARG A 809 37.82 13.77 -42.75
C ARG A 809 36.37 13.31 -42.74
N ALA A 810 35.60 13.64 -41.70
CA ALA A 810 34.18 13.32 -41.62
C ALA A 810 33.37 14.02 -42.73
N CYS A 811 33.63 15.31 -42.98
CA CYS A 811 33.01 16.06 -44.07
C CYS A 811 33.33 15.44 -45.45
N ARG A 812 34.59 15.09 -45.72
CA ARG A 812 34.98 14.43 -46.98
C ARG A 812 34.29 13.07 -47.15
N SER A 813 34.22 12.28 -46.09
CA SER A 813 33.52 10.99 -46.09
C SER A 813 32.02 11.15 -46.37
N LEU A 814 31.37 12.14 -45.76
CA LEU A 814 29.95 12.39 -46.00
C LEU A 814 29.67 12.90 -47.42
N ARG A 815 30.50 13.82 -47.95
CA ARG A 815 30.38 14.32 -49.34
C ARG A 815 30.49 13.22 -50.37
N SER A 816 31.24 12.14 -50.09
CA SER A 816 31.33 10.99 -50.99
C SER A 816 30.07 10.12 -51.00
N ARG A 817 29.18 10.26 -50.01
CA ARG A 817 27.99 9.43 -49.80
C ARG A 817 26.67 10.17 -50.01
N VAL A 818 26.69 11.50 -49.92
CA VAL A 818 25.49 12.35 -50.04
C VAL A 818 25.79 13.55 -50.94
N HIS A 819 24.93 13.81 -51.92
CA HIS A 819 24.98 15.00 -52.78
C HIS A 819 24.33 16.21 -52.07
N CYS A 820 24.91 16.66 -50.96
CA CYS A 820 24.42 17.79 -50.17
C CYS A 820 25.52 18.83 -49.88
N THR A 821 25.12 20.05 -49.55
CA THR A 821 26.04 21.04 -48.99
C THR A 821 26.45 20.61 -47.58
N THR A 822 27.76 20.59 -47.31
CA THR A 822 28.28 20.24 -45.97
C THR A 822 29.11 21.38 -45.40
N HIS A 823 28.79 21.78 -44.18
CA HIS A 823 29.48 22.81 -43.41
C HIS A 823 30.22 22.18 -42.22
N SER A 824 31.42 22.66 -41.93
CA SER A 824 32.22 22.24 -40.79
C SER A 824 32.27 23.36 -39.75
N ILE A 825 31.83 23.08 -38.53
CA ILE A 825 31.78 24.03 -37.43
C ILE A 825 32.59 23.49 -36.23
N ALA A 826 33.54 24.27 -35.72
CA ALA A 826 34.25 23.95 -34.49
C ALA A 826 33.96 25.02 -33.43
N VAL A 827 33.54 24.62 -32.22
CA VAL A 827 33.21 25.54 -31.12
C VAL A 827 33.79 25.03 -29.81
N CYS A 828 34.33 25.93 -29.00
CA CYS A 828 34.74 25.62 -27.63
C CYS A 828 33.61 25.98 -26.65
N SER A 829 33.18 25.04 -25.80
CA SER A 829 32.15 25.29 -24.80
C SER A 829 32.37 24.45 -23.54
N LYS A 830 31.99 24.99 -22.38
CA LYS A 830 31.96 24.26 -21.10
C LYS A 830 30.80 23.26 -20.99
N SER A 831 29.81 23.35 -21.88
CA SER A 831 28.64 22.49 -21.92
C SER A 831 28.35 22.07 -23.36
N ILE A 832 28.64 20.82 -23.66
CA ILE A 832 28.40 20.22 -24.99
C ILE A 832 26.91 20.28 -25.37
N PRO A 833 25.96 19.90 -24.49
CA PRO A 833 24.55 19.98 -24.84
C PRO A 833 24.07 21.40 -25.18
N ASP A 834 24.50 22.42 -24.42
CA ASP A 834 24.08 23.81 -24.64
C ASP A 834 24.67 24.33 -25.96
N ALA A 835 25.94 24.02 -26.23
CA ALA A 835 26.57 24.36 -27.51
C ALA A 835 25.84 23.73 -28.71
N LEU A 836 25.39 22.48 -28.61
CA LEU A 836 24.64 21.82 -29.69
C LEU A 836 23.26 22.47 -29.91
N ILE A 837 22.56 22.85 -28.83
CA ILE A 837 21.26 23.53 -28.92
C ILE A 837 21.43 24.93 -29.52
N ASP A 838 22.45 25.67 -29.09
CA ASP A 838 22.77 27.00 -29.59
C ASP A 838 23.16 26.94 -31.06
N LEU A 839 24.02 25.99 -31.46
CA LEU A 839 24.40 25.79 -32.85
C LEU A 839 23.22 25.41 -33.73
N ALA A 840 22.31 24.54 -33.25
CA ALA A 840 21.11 24.19 -33.99
C ALA A 840 20.19 25.40 -34.17
N SER A 841 20.12 26.28 -33.16
CA SER A 841 19.27 27.47 -33.21
C SER A 841 19.87 28.57 -34.10
N VAL A 842 21.17 28.84 -33.98
CA VAL A 842 21.89 29.87 -34.79
C VAL A 842 21.91 29.51 -36.27
N ASN A 843 22.12 28.24 -36.61
CA ASN A 843 22.15 27.79 -38.00
C ASN A 843 20.76 27.40 -38.52
N ALA A 844 19.69 27.64 -37.74
CA ALA A 844 18.31 27.26 -38.07
C ALA A 844 18.19 25.80 -38.57
N CYS A 845 18.81 24.86 -37.85
CA CYS A 845 18.73 23.44 -38.13
C CYS A 845 17.35 22.89 -37.75
N ASP A 846 16.80 21.99 -38.56
CA ASP A 846 15.52 21.33 -38.31
C ASP A 846 15.67 20.09 -37.42
N ALA A 847 16.83 19.42 -37.52
CA ALA A 847 17.13 18.19 -36.80
C ALA A 847 18.55 18.13 -36.25
N ILE A 848 18.70 17.47 -35.11
CA ILE A 848 19.98 17.14 -34.46
C ILE A 848 20.13 15.61 -34.44
N LEU A 849 21.19 15.08 -35.06
CA LEU A 849 21.46 13.64 -35.14
C LEU A 849 22.63 13.26 -34.25
N LEU A 850 22.34 12.54 -33.17
CA LEU A 850 23.30 12.18 -32.11
C LEU A 850 23.56 10.67 -32.09
N GLY A 851 24.80 10.29 -31.84
CA GLY A 851 25.12 8.93 -31.38
C GLY A 851 24.82 8.79 -29.89
N ALA A 852 24.32 7.64 -29.47
CA ALA A 852 24.23 7.28 -28.04
C ALA A 852 25.64 7.19 -27.44
N THR A 853 25.79 7.53 -26.16
CA THR A 853 27.08 7.43 -25.46
C THR A 853 27.44 5.97 -25.14
N GLN A 854 28.70 5.58 -25.35
CA GLN A 854 29.22 4.27 -24.92
C GLN A 854 29.60 4.31 -23.44
N THR A 855 28.64 4.17 -22.54
CA THR A 855 28.96 3.91 -21.13
C THR A 855 28.05 2.84 -20.56
N GLY A 856 28.66 1.78 -20.03
CA GLY A 856 27.98 0.78 -19.22
C GLY A 856 27.32 1.43 -18.00
N LEU A 857 26.43 0.68 -17.37
CA LEU A 857 25.57 1.05 -16.23
C LEU A 857 26.25 1.80 -15.06
N LEU A 858 27.59 1.84 -15.01
CA LEU A 858 28.39 2.49 -13.97
C LEU A 858 28.95 3.89 -14.32
N GLN A 859 28.72 4.44 -15.52
CA GLN A 859 29.23 5.77 -15.90
C GLN A 859 28.15 6.73 -16.43
N GLN A 860 26.87 6.37 -16.26
CA GLN A 860 25.72 7.21 -16.64
C GLN A 860 25.43 8.35 -15.66
N VAL A 861 26.30 8.53 -14.67
CA VAL A 861 26.07 9.38 -13.51
C VAL A 861 27.03 10.58 -13.47
N MET A 862 28.18 10.51 -14.14
CA MET A 862 29.26 11.48 -14.00
C MET A 862 29.36 12.53 -15.12
N GLN A 863 28.62 12.40 -16.22
CA GLN A 863 28.44 13.47 -17.20
C GLN A 863 27.05 13.33 -17.78
N TRP A 864 26.29 14.44 -17.80
CA TRP A 864 24.98 14.57 -18.45
C TRP A 864 24.90 13.69 -19.70
N ASN A 865 23.92 12.79 -19.78
CA ASN A 865 23.64 12.04 -21.00
C ASN A 865 23.35 13.05 -22.12
N ILE A 866 24.36 13.40 -22.91
CA ILE A 866 24.31 14.50 -23.89
C ILE A 866 23.08 14.34 -24.81
N PRO A 867 22.79 13.15 -25.38
CA PRO A 867 21.55 12.90 -26.10
C PRO A 867 20.27 13.24 -25.33
N GLU A 868 20.16 12.86 -24.07
CA GLU A 868 19.00 13.16 -23.24
C GLU A 868 18.90 14.64 -22.89
N ALA A 869 20.02 15.28 -22.53
CA ALA A 869 20.07 16.69 -22.16
C ALA A 869 19.76 17.61 -23.34
N VAL A 870 20.21 17.25 -24.55
CA VAL A 870 19.85 17.93 -25.80
C VAL A 870 18.37 17.67 -26.10
N ALA A 871 17.93 16.42 -26.06
CA ALA A 871 16.53 16.10 -26.37
C ALA A 871 15.53 16.70 -25.38
N LYS A 872 15.84 16.85 -24.09
CA LYS A 872 14.94 17.50 -23.13
C LYS A 872 14.77 19.00 -23.40
N ARG A 873 15.83 19.68 -23.84
CA ARG A 873 15.88 21.15 -23.93
C ARG A 873 15.73 21.69 -25.35
N SER A 874 16.00 20.90 -26.38
CA SER A 874 15.84 21.27 -27.78
C SER A 874 14.37 21.24 -28.22
N THR A 875 13.99 22.25 -29.00
CA THR A 875 12.68 22.38 -29.68
C THR A 875 12.71 21.77 -31.09
N GLN A 876 13.90 21.52 -31.63
CA GLN A 876 14.14 20.83 -32.91
C GLN A 876 13.88 19.32 -32.80
N THR A 877 13.84 18.64 -33.94
CA THR A 877 13.78 17.17 -33.97
C THR A 877 15.12 16.60 -33.49
N VAL A 878 15.11 15.71 -32.49
CA VAL A 878 16.33 15.08 -31.98
C VAL A 878 16.29 13.59 -32.24
N ILE A 879 17.27 13.09 -33.00
CA ILE A 879 17.41 11.67 -33.33
C ILE A 879 18.64 11.11 -32.63
N VAL A 880 18.46 10.04 -31.87
CA VAL A 880 19.54 9.37 -31.14
C VAL A 880 19.70 7.94 -31.68
N VAL A 881 20.91 7.57 -32.07
CA VAL A 881 21.21 6.26 -32.64
C VAL A 881 22.13 5.47 -31.71
N ARG A 882 21.69 4.26 -31.33
CA ARG A 882 22.50 3.26 -30.63
C ARG A 882 22.68 2.06 -31.55
N GLY A 883 23.94 1.71 -31.83
CA GLY A 883 24.29 0.55 -32.65
C GLY A 883 24.01 -0.78 -31.95
N ALA A 884 23.82 -1.85 -32.72
CA ALA A 884 23.54 -3.21 -32.27
C ALA A 884 24.43 -3.66 -31.11
N LEU A 885 23.86 -4.45 -30.20
CA LEU A 885 24.64 -5.06 -29.13
C LEU A 885 25.52 -6.16 -29.74
N PRO A 886 26.78 -6.30 -29.31
CA PRO A 886 27.56 -7.48 -29.68
C PRO A 886 26.82 -8.73 -29.19
N GLU A 887 26.72 -9.75 -30.05
CA GLU A 887 26.20 -11.06 -29.64
C GLU A 887 27.11 -11.58 -28.50
N CYS A 888 26.54 -11.79 -27.31
CA CYS A 888 27.26 -12.32 -26.15
C CYS A 888 27.42 -13.84 -26.24
#